data_AF-A0A5C8WZI2-F1
#
_entry.id   AF-A0A5C8WZI2-F1
#
_cell.length_a   1.000
_cell.length_b   1.000
_cell.length_c   1.000
_cell.angle_alpha   90.00
_cell.angle_beta   90.00
_cell.angle_gamma   90.00
#
_symmetry.space_group_name_H-M   'P 1'
#
loop_
_entity.id
_entity.type
_entity.pdbx_description
1 polymer ?
#
loop_
_entity_poly.entity_id
_entity_poly.type
_entity_poly.pdbx_seq_one_letter_code
_entity_poly.pdbx_strand_id
1 'polypeptide(L)'
;MRFERRYTTSGSSPYAAIPFRKALSEIRNPDGSTVFRLDGISVPEAWSQVASDVLAQKYFRKAGVPARLKKVEENDVPSFLWRSVPDEVALNELPEAERTGSETSATQVFDRLAGCWTYWGWKGGYFTSEEDASAFLDELRFMLAKQMVAPNSPQWFNTGLHWAYGIDGPSQGHYYVDYKTGVLTKSETAYEHPQPHACFIQSVQDDLVNEGGIMDLWVREARLFKYGSGTGSNFSLLRGENEKLGGGGKSSGLMSFLKIGDRAAGAIKSGGTTRRAAKMVIVDIDHPDIEQFIDWKVKEEQKVAALVTGSKVVSKHLTAVMKACTQCEAEGDACFDPERNPALKREIKAARKAMVPDAYTKRVVQFARQGFTKIDFPVYDTDWDSEAYLTVAGQNSNNSVSLTDDFLRAVEADGEWLLRDRNSNKTKSVGARHLWEKIGEAAWASADPGLHFNTTMNDWHTCPTGGRIRASNPCSEYMFLDDTACNLASANLLTMYDRQTKQFDVEAFEHLNRLWTVVLEISVTMAQFPSKEIAELSYKYRTLGLGYANIGGLLMTMGLPYDSDAGRALAGALTAIMTGVAYATSAEMAAELGAFPAYEDNADAMLKVIRNHRRAAHGEAEGYEFLSISPVPLDHANIPQGNLGDHARAAWDRALRLGEEHGYRNAQATVLAPTGTIGLVMDCDTTGIEPDFALVKFKKLAGGGYFKIINQAAPDALRALGYRESEIAEIEAYAVGHGSMGQAPAINPGSLRAKGFSDDKIAAIEAGLKSAFDIKFVFNRWTLGDDFLMGTLKVPAEKLSDPTFELLPFLGFSKKDVEAANTHICGAMTLEGAPFLKQEHYAVFDCANPCGRIGKRYLSVDSHIRMMAAAQPFISGAISKTINMPNDATVEDCKAAYTLSWRLALKANALYRDGSKLSQPLNSALIQDEDDEEDMVEALVQAPAAAKATQLAERIVERVIERVERIRSREKLPHRRKGYTQKAVVGGHKVYLRTGEYDDGRIGEIFIDMHKEGAAFRSLMNNFAIAISLGLQYGVPLEEYVEAFTFTRFEPAGFVQGNDAIKNATSILDYVFRELAISYLARMDLAHVDPSEIGSTILGGGEGDTTREPGKPQQTAASVVSRGLLRGSADRLTLIQGGPSGATVGVGSGNAGQSAPAGGVVHALRGATALKMETELSVHAETSIEALPFAKPERSVADRRAEAKMKGYVGEACPECANFTLVRNGTCLKCDTCGGTTGCS
;
A
#
# COMPACT_ATOMS: atom_id res chain seq x y z
N MET A 1 41.67 2.20 -8.31
CA MET A 1 41.36 1.48 -7.05
C MET A 1 41.80 0.02 -7.13
N ARG A 2 42.11 -0.56 -5.96
CA ARG A 2 42.44 -1.98 -5.79
C ARG A 2 41.27 -2.79 -5.23
N PHE A 3 41.15 -4.05 -5.62
CA PHE A 3 40.09 -4.96 -5.18
C PHE A 3 40.63 -6.31 -4.67
N GLU A 4 40.12 -6.74 -3.52
CA GLU A 4 40.45 -8.04 -2.91
C GLU A 4 39.47 -9.12 -3.37
N ARG A 5 39.96 -10.34 -3.55
CA ARG A 5 39.10 -11.53 -3.80
C ARG A 5 38.79 -12.20 -2.46
N ARG A 6 37.53 -12.19 -2.03
CA ARG A 6 37.06 -12.88 -0.80
C ARG A 6 36.43 -14.24 -1.11
N TYR A 7 35.80 -14.39 -2.27
CA TYR A 7 35.05 -15.59 -2.63
C TYR A 7 35.61 -16.35 -3.84
N THR A 8 36.43 -15.68 -4.65
CA THR A 8 36.91 -16.19 -5.95
C THR A 8 38.41 -16.45 -5.97
N THR A 9 38.87 -17.23 -6.95
CA THR A 9 40.29 -17.55 -7.14
C THR A 9 40.69 -17.12 -8.55
N SER A 10 41.80 -16.37 -8.68
CA SER A 10 42.26 -15.88 -9.99
C SER A 10 42.49 -17.03 -10.98
N GLY A 11 42.13 -16.81 -12.25
CA GLY A 11 42.18 -17.81 -13.32
C GLY A 11 41.12 -18.91 -13.26
N SER A 12 40.26 -18.97 -12.23
CA SER A 12 39.19 -19.97 -12.09
C SER A 12 37.81 -19.33 -12.27
N SER A 13 36.88 -20.03 -12.94
CA SER A 13 35.51 -19.52 -13.09
C SER A 13 34.80 -19.41 -11.73
N PRO A 14 34.15 -18.28 -11.40
CA PRO A 14 33.41 -18.13 -10.14
C PRO A 14 32.22 -19.10 -10.03
N TYR A 15 31.77 -19.68 -11.14
CA TYR A 15 30.72 -20.69 -11.17
C TYR A 15 31.23 -22.11 -10.87
N ALA A 16 32.54 -22.37 -10.89
CA ALA A 16 33.09 -23.73 -10.74
C ALA A 16 32.78 -24.37 -9.38
N ALA A 17 32.61 -23.56 -8.33
CA ALA A 17 32.24 -23.99 -6.98
C ALA A 17 30.72 -23.87 -6.69
N ILE A 18 29.90 -23.62 -7.72
CA ILE A 18 28.45 -23.44 -7.60
C ILE A 18 27.76 -24.49 -8.47
N PRO A 19 27.02 -25.47 -7.91
CA PRO A 19 26.28 -26.43 -8.72
C PRO A 19 25.10 -25.73 -9.43
N PHE A 20 24.79 -26.20 -10.64
CA PHE A 20 23.66 -25.73 -11.45
C PHE A 20 22.73 -26.88 -11.80
N ARG A 21 21.42 -26.62 -11.82
CA ARG A 21 20.39 -27.56 -12.23
C ARG A 21 19.63 -27.07 -13.45
N LYS A 22 18.99 -28.01 -14.16
CA LYS A 22 17.97 -27.69 -15.16
C LYS A 22 16.62 -27.48 -14.48
N ALA A 23 15.91 -26.44 -14.89
CA ALA A 23 14.56 -26.14 -14.43
C ALA A 23 13.61 -25.87 -15.60
N LEU A 24 12.31 -25.86 -15.29
CA LEU A 24 11.21 -25.49 -16.17
C LEU A 24 10.50 -24.30 -15.54
N SER A 25 10.15 -23.29 -16.34
CA SER A 25 9.23 -22.23 -15.95
C SER A 25 7.95 -22.32 -16.76
N GLU A 26 6.80 -22.35 -16.09
CA GLU A 26 5.49 -22.44 -16.75
C GLU A 26 4.43 -21.61 -16.00
N ILE A 27 3.59 -20.90 -16.75
CA ILE A 27 2.38 -20.22 -16.23
C ILE A 27 1.17 -20.84 -16.90
N ARG A 28 0.16 -21.20 -16.09
CA ARG A 28 -1.14 -21.68 -16.56
C ARG A 28 -2.26 -20.78 -16.07
N ASN A 29 -3.28 -20.61 -16.89
CA ASN A 29 -4.57 -20.03 -16.50
C ASN A 29 -5.36 -21.00 -15.59
N PRO A 30 -6.38 -20.52 -14.87
CA PRO A 30 -7.28 -21.37 -14.08
C PRO A 30 -8.01 -22.47 -14.87
N ASP A 31 -8.17 -22.30 -16.19
CA ASP A 31 -8.74 -23.30 -17.11
C ASP A 31 -7.73 -24.39 -17.56
N GLY A 32 -6.47 -24.28 -17.11
CA GLY A 32 -5.38 -25.20 -17.46
C GLY A 32 -4.59 -24.84 -18.71
N SER A 33 -4.99 -23.81 -19.48
CA SER A 33 -4.28 -23.37 -20.68
C SER A 33 -2.93 -22.69 -20.34
N THR A 34 -1.90 -22.91 -21.16
CA THR A 34 -0.54 -22.41 -20.91
C THR A 34 -0.36 -20.98 -21.44
N VAL A 35 0.02 -20.05 -20.56
CA VAL A 35 0.28 -18.64 -20.88
C VAL A 35 1.75 -18.41 -21.27
N PHE A 36 2.65 -19.11 -20.60
CA PHE A 36 4.10 -19.04 -20.83
C PHE A 36 4.74 -20.38 -20.48
N ARG A 37 5.74 -20.81 -21.25
CA ARG A 37 6.57 -21.97 -20.94
C ARG A 37 7.99 -21.74 -21.46
N LEU A 38 9.00 -21.99 -20.62
CA LEU A 38 10.41 -22.03 -21.00
C LEU A 38 11.09 -23.20 -20.28
N ASP A 39 11.55 -24.18 -21.08
CA ASP A 39 12.08 -25.46 -20.59
C ASP A 39 13.62 -25.49 -20.65
N GLY A 40 14.24 -26.36 -19.86
CA GLY A 40 15.68 -26.59 -19.88
C GLY A 40 16.55 -25.41 -19.45
N ILE A 41 16.01 -24.44 -18.69
CA ILE A 41 16.79 -23.28 -18.22
C ILE A 41 17.86 -23.72 -17.21
N SER A 42 19.02 -23.07 -17.23
CA SER A 42 20.14 -23.39 -16.32
C SER A 42 20.24 -22.36 -15.19
N VAL A 43 20.03 -22.79 -13.95
CA VAL A 43 20.02 -21.94 -12.74
C VAL A 43 20.88 -22.57 -11.65
N PRO A 44 21.44 -21.81 -10.70
CA PRO A 44 22.15 -22.39 -9.56
C PRO A 44 21.23 -23.33 -8.78
N GLU A 45 21.74 -24.46 -8.31
CA GLU A 45 20.92 -25.53 -7.71
C GLU A 45 20.13 -25.05 -6.48
N ALA A 46 20.75 -24.19 -5.68
CA ALA A 46 20.19 -23.62 -4.45
C ALA A 46 19.05 -22.60 -4.68
N TRP A 47 18.85 -22.08 -5.90
CA TRP A 47 17.78 -21.13 -6.17
C TRP A 47 16.42 -21.81 -6.06
N SER A 48 15.45 -21.13 -5.43
CA SER A 48 14.09 -21.64 -5.38
C SER A 48 13.46 -21.70 -6.78
N GLN A 49 12.36 -22.45 -6.90
CA GLN A 49 11.55 -22.42 -8.12
C GLN A 49 11.00 -21.00 -8.39
N VAL A 50 10.67 -20.23 -7.34
CA VAL A 50 10.15 -18.85 -7.46
C VAL A 50 11.21 -17.90 -8.02
N ALA A 51 12.44 -17.94 -7.52
CA ALA A 51 13.53 -17.13 -8.06
C ALA A 51 13.85 -17.52 -9.51
N SER A 52 13.84 -18.81 -9.82
CA SER A 52 14.01 -19.35 -11.17
C SER A 52 12.93 -18.87 -12.15
N ASP A 53 11.66 -18.88 -11.71
CA ASP A 53 10.52 -18.40 -12.47
C ASP A 53 10.56 -16.89 -12.68
N VAL A 54 10.88 -16.11 -11.65
CA VAL A 54 11.02 -14.64 -11.75
C VAL A 54 12.14 -14.28 -12.74
N LEU A 55 13.29 -14.97 -12.68
CA LEU A 55 14.39 -14.80 -13.62
C LEU A 55 13.94 -15.08 -15.07
N ALA A 56 13.34 -16.25 -15.33
CA ALA A 56 12.93 -16.66 -16.67
C ALA A 56 11.79 -15.80 -17.26
N GLN A 57 10.81 -15.42 -16.44
CA GLN A 57 9.62 -14.71 -16.90
C GLN A 57 9.84 -13.21 -17.07
N LYS A 58 10.75 -12.60 -16.29
CA LYS A 58 10.96 -11.15 -16.27
C LYS A 58 12.34 -10.70 -16.76
N TYR A 59 13.41 -11.40 -16.39
CA TYR A 59 14.78 -10.89 -16.53
C TYR A 59 15.57 -11.51 -17.69
N PHE A 60 15.24 -12.72 -18.13
CA PHE A 60 15.73 -13.26 -19.40
C PHE A 60 15.24 -12.41 -20.58
N ARG A 61 16.17 -11.99 -21.43
CA ARG A 61 15.88 -11.39 -22.73
C ARG A 61 15.17 -12.41 -23.61
N LYS A 62 13.90 -12.16 -23.93
CA LYS A 62 13.00 -13.12 -24.62
C LYS A 62 13.23 -13.27 -26.13
N ALA A 63 13.87 -12.29 -26.77
CA ALA A 63 14.09 -12.28 -28.21
C ALA A 63 15.29 -11.40 -28.61
N GLY A 64 15.88 -11.72 -29.77
CA GLY A 64 16.97 -10.97 -30.38
C GLY A 64 18.36 -11.29 -29.86
N VAL A 65 18.53 -12.35 -29.04
CA VAL A 65 19.85 -12.81 -28.61
C VAL A 65 20.47 -13.64 -29.75
N PRO A 66 21.63 -13.27 -30.34
CA PRO A 66 22.21 -14.00 -31.46
C PRO A 66 22.72 -15.40 -31.04
N ALA A 67 22.49 -16.41 -31.88
CA ALA A 67 22.95 -17.78 -31.63
C ALA A 67 24.46 -17.99 -31.83
N ARG A 68 25.13 -17.05 -32.52
CA ARG A 68 26.59 -17.02 -32.75
C ARG A 68 27.09 -15.58 -32.59
N LEU A 69 28.20 -15.43 -31.88
CA LEU A 69 28.79 -14.16 -31.50
C LEU A 69 30.30 -14.23 -31.74
N LYS A 70 30.88 -13.09 -32.12
CA LYS A 70 32.34 -12.89 -32.18
C LYS A 70 32.76 -11.74 -31.29
N LYS A 71 33.99 -11.78 -30.78
CA LYS A 71 34.57 -10.67 -30.01
C LYS A 71 35.04 -9.56 -30.93
N VAL A 72 34.94 -8.32 -30.44
CA VAL A 72 35.53 -7.14 -31.08
C VAL A 72 36.82 -6.81 -30.36
N GLU A 73 37.93 -6.80 -31.11
CA GLU A 73 39.24 -6.43 -30.59
C GLU A 73 39.28 -4.93 -30.29
N GLU A 74 39.50 -4.58 -29.01
CA GLU A 74 39.62 -3.22 -28.51
C GLU A 74 40.96 -3.10 -27.79
N ASN A 75 41.94 -2.44 -28.42
CA ASN A 75 43.34 -2.40 -27.96
C ASN A 75 43.54 -1.66 -26.61
N ASP A 76 42.58 -0.85 -26.19
CA ASP A 76 42.55 -0.14 -24.92
C ASP A 76 41.77 -0.89 -23.81
N VAL A 77 41.28 -2.11 -24.11
CA VAL A 77 40.48 -2.95 -23.22
C VAL A 77 41.11 -4.35 -23.11
N PRO A 78 41.24 -4.93 -21.89
CA PRO A 78 41.72 -6.30 -21.70
C PRO A 78 40.88 -7.30 -22.48
N SER A 79 41.52 -8.32 -23.06
CA SER A 79 40.86 -9.25 -24.00
C SER A 79 39.69 -10.05 -23.39
N PHE A 80 39.69 -10.24 -22.07
CA PHE A 80 38.57 -10.87 -21.35
C PHE A 80 37.33 -9.95 -21.18
N LEU A 81 37.48 -8.63 -21.39
CA LEU A 81 36.42 -7.61 -21.33
C LEU A 81 35.95 -7.13 -22.71
N TRP A 82 36.54 -7.62 -23.81
CA TRP A 82 36.09 -7.32 -25.16
C TRP A 82 34.60 -7.61 -25.33
N ARG A 83 33.87 -6.65 -25.91
CA ARG A 83 32.44 -6.82 -26.24
C ARG A 83 32.25 -7.86 -27.33
N SER A 84 31.03 -8.36 -27.47
CA SER A 84 30.66 -9.29 -28.56
C SER A 84 29.62 -8.67 -29.48
N VAL A 85 29.65 -9.07 -30.75
CA VAL A 85 28.69 -8.69 -31.79
C VAL A 85 28.16 -9.94 -32.51
N PRO A 86 26.99 -9.87 -33.19
CA PRO A 86 26.52 -10.96 -34.05
C PRO A 86 27.61 -11.37 -35.04
N ASP A 87 27.88 -12.67 -35.13
CA ASP A 87 28.75 -13.17 -36.19
C ASP A 87 27.93 -13.48 -37.44
N GLU A 88 27.67 -12.46 -38.24
CA GLU A 88 26.85 -12.55 -39.45
C GLU A 88 27.28 -13.69 -40.40
N VAL A 89 28.56 -14.08 -40.45
CA VAL A 89 29.01 -15.20 -41.28
C VAL A 89 28.49 -16.52 -40.72
N ALA A 90 28.78 -16.81 -39.44
CA ALA A 90 28.33 -18.03 -38.76
C ALA A 90 26.80 -18.07 -38.52
N LEU A 91 26.13 -16.91 -38.43
CA LEU A 91 24.68 -16.82 -38.37
C LEU A 91 24.03 -17.12 -39.73
N ASN A 92 24.68 -16.75 -40.85
CA ASN A 92 24.14 -17.06 -42.17
C ASN A 92 24.16 -18.55 -42.51
N GLU A 93 25.00 -19.35 -41.83
CA GLU A 93 25.00 -20.81 -41.90
C GLU A 93 23.78 -21.46 -41.20
N LEU A 94 23.11 -20.74 -40.30
CA LEU A 94 21.93 -21.22 -39.57
C LEU A 94 20.61 -20.88 -40.30
N PRO A 95 19.57 -21.72 -40.18
CA PRO A 95 18.21 -21.39 -40.59
C PRO A 95 17.75 -20.08 -39.94
N GLU A 96 17.01 -19.23 -40.67
CA GLU A 96 16.61 -17.89 -40.22
C GLU A 96 15.95 -17.89 -38.83
N ALA A 97 15.08 -18.86 -38.56
CA ALA A 97 14.39 -19.04 -37.28
C ALA A 97 15.31 -19.42 -36.09
N GLU A 98 16.53 -19.87 -36.36
CA GLU A 98 17.52 -20.28 -35.34
C GLU A 98 18.63 -19.24 -35.13
N ARG A 99 18.68 -18.17 -35.93
CA ARG A 99 19.72 -17.13 -35.85
C ARG A 99 19.63 -16.30 -34.58
N THR A 100 18.42 -16.13 -34.04
CA THR A 100 18.19 -15.41 -32.78
C THR A 100 17.26 -16.18 -31.87
N GLY A 101 17.42 -16.00 -30.56
CA GLY A 101 16.62 -16.65 -29.53
C GLY A 101 16.51 -15.81 -28.26
N SER A 102 16.43 -16.50 -27.13
CA SER A 102 16.33 -15.94 -25.79
C SER A 102 17.53 -16.30 -24.91
N GLU A 103 17.68 -15.61 -23.78
CA GLU A 103 18.51 -16.09 -22.68
C GLU A 103 17.90 -17.36 -22.08
N THR A 104 18.74 -18.35 -21.76
CA THR A 104 18.34 -19.67 -21.23
C THR A 104 19.17 -20.12 -20.03
N SER A 105 20.17 -19.33 -19.60
CA SER A 105 20.98 -19.59 -18.41
C SER A 105 21.14 -18.33 -17.56
N ALA A 106 21.09 -18.50 -16.23
CA ALA A 106 21.38 -17.45 -15.27
C ALA A 106 22.79 -16.87 -15.45
N THR A 107 23.77 -17.69 -15.84
CA THR A 107 25.15 -17.22 -16.10
C THR A 107 25.22 -16.17 -17.21
N GLN A 108 24.39 -16.28 -18.27
CA GLN A 108 24.33 -15.27 -19.33
C GLN A 108 23.94 -13.89 -18.79
N VAL A 109 22.98 -13.87 -17.86
CA VAL A 109 22.52 -12.64 -17.19
C VAL A 109 23.61 -12.09 -16.27
N PHE A 110 24.20 -12.93 -15.42
CA PHE A 110 25.27 -12.50 -14.51
C PHE A 110 26.49 -11.98 -15.28
N ASP A 111 26.88 -12.65 -16.36
CA ASP A 111 28.01 -12.28 -17.21
C ASP A 111 27.79 -10.97 -17.95
N ARG A 112 26.59 -10.72 -18.52
CA ARG A 112 26.33 -9.42 -19.17
C ARG A 112 26.25 -8.27 -18.19
N LEU A 113 25.75 -8.49 -16.97
CA LEU A 113 25.69 -7.46 -15.93
C LEU A 113 27.09 -7.12 -15.42
N ALA A 114 27.78 -8.10 -14.83
CA ALA A 114 29.11 -7.91 -14.24
C ALA A 114 30.16 -7.53 -15.30
N GLY A 115 30.09 -8.12 -16.49
CA GLY A 115 30.96 -7.79 -17.62
C GLY A 115 30.78 -6.37 -18.13
N CYS A 116 29.53 -5.90 -18.26
CA CYS A 116 29.25 -4.53 -18.68
C CYS A 116 29.72 -3.49 -17.65
N TRP A 117 29.47 -3.72 -16.35
CA TRP A 117 29.99 -2.84 -15.30
C TRP A 117 31.53 -2.86 -15.27
N THR A 118 32.18 -4.01 -15.43
CA THR A 118 33.66 -4.08 -15.43
C THR A 118 34.24 -3.40 -16.67
N TYR A 119 33.64 -3.57 -17.85
CA TYR A 119 34.04 -2.89 -19.08
C TYR A 119 33.95 -1.36 -18.96
N TRP A 120 32.84 -0.82 -18.42
CA TRP A 120 32.69 0.62 -18.20
C TRP A 120 33.55 1.13 -17.03
N GLY A 121 33.78 0.31 -15.99
CA GLY A 121 34.71 0.61 -14.90
C GLY A 121 36.16 0.70 -15.38
N TRP A 122 36.56 -0.18 -16.31
CA TRP A 122 37.87 -0.11 -16.95
C TRP A 122 37.99 1.16 -17.79
N LYS A 123 37.02 1.39 -18.68
CA LYS A 123 36.99 2.58 -19.53
C LYS A 123 36.95 3.90 -18.74
N GLY A 124 36.33 3.92 -17.57
CA GLY A 124 36.27 5.04 -16.64
C GLY A 124 37.42 5.15 -15.62
N GLY A 125 38.42 4.27 -15.66
CA GLY A 125 39.62 4.36 -14.80
C GLY A 125 39.45 3.91 -13.34
N TYR A 126 38.41 3.13 -13.02
CA TYR A 126 38.15 2.70 -11.64
C TYR A 126 39.16 1.64 -11.12
N PHE A 127 39.79 0.88 -12.02
CA PHE A 127 40.73 -0.20 -11.68
C PHE A 127 42.19 0.24 -11.79
N THR A 128 43.02 -0.15 -10.82
CA THR A 128 44.47 0.12 -10.84
C THR A 128 45.25 -0.87 -11.72
N SER A 129 44.71 -2.07 -11.98
CA SER A 129 45.32 -3.10 -12.82
C SER A 129 44.28 -4.04 -13.45
N GLU A 130 44.70 -4.90 -14.39
CA GLU A 130 43.83 -5.93 -14.97
C GLU A 130 43.37 -6.98 -13.95
N GLU A 131 44.20 -7.32 -12.96
CA GLU A 131 43.82 -8.25 -11.89
C GLU A 131 42.75 -7.62 -10.99
N ASP A 132 42.82 -6.31 -10.71
CA ASP A 132 41.77 -5.59 -9.98
C ASP A 132 40.42 -5.63 -10.73
N ALA A 133 40.45 -5.50 -12.07
CA ALA A 133 39.26 -5.60 -12.91
C ALA A 133 38.72 -7.05 -12.98
N SER A 134 39.59 -8.06 -13.06
CA SER A 134 39.16 -9.46 -13.01
C SER A 134 38.61 -9.86 -11.64
N ALA A 135 39.23 -9.40 -10.54
CA ALA A 135 38.73 -9.61 -9.18
C ALA A 135 37.32 -9.03 -9.02
N PHE A 136 37.12 -7.77 -9.42
CA PHE A 136 35.82 -7.13 -9.42
C PHE A 136 34.77 -7.91 -10.23
N LEU A 137 35.11 -8.31 -11.46
CA LEU A 137 34.23 -9.10 -12.33
C LEU A 137 33.78 -10.42 -11.69
N ASP A 138 34.73 -11.18 -11.15
CA ASP A 138 34.44 -12.52 -10.65
C ASP A 138 33.71 -12.49 -9.29
N GLU A 139 34.07 -11.59 -8.39
CA GLU A 139 33.36 -11.40 -7.10
C GLU A 139 31.89 -11.02 -7.34
N LEU A 140 31.61 -10.15 -8.31
CA LEU A 140 30.23 -9.76 -8.65
C LEU A 140 29.42 -10.93 -9.26
N ARG A 141 30.03 -11.74 -10.13
CA ARG A 141 29.41 -12.97 -10.66
C ARG A 141 29.06 -13.95 -9.54
N PHE A 142 29.97 -14.13 -8.57
CA PHE A 142 29.74 -14.97 -7.40
C PHE A 142 28.59 -14.42 -6.53
N MET A 143 28.62 -13.13 -6.19
CA MET A 143 27.59 -12.47 -5.39
C MET A 143 26.19 -12.57 -6.01
N LEU A 144 26.08 -12.38 -7.34
CA LEU A 144 24.83 -12.54 -8.08
C LEU A 144 24.36 -14.00 -8.07
N ALA A 145 25.25 -14.96 -8.34
CA ALA A 145 24.90 -16.40 -8.35
C ALA A 145 24.50 -16.92 -6.96
N LYS A 146 25.06 -16.36 -5.88
CA LYS A 146 24.72 -16.65 -4.48
C LYS A 146 23.59 -15.80 -3.90
N GLN A 147 22.89 -15.00 -4.71
CA GLN A 147 21.76 -14.16 -4.29
C GLN A 147 22.10 -13.18 -3.13
N MET A 148 23.37 -12.81 -2.97
CA MET A 148 23.83 -11.93 -1.90
C MET A 148 23.32 -10.50 -2.07
N VAL A 149 22.99 -10.11 -3.30
CA VAL A 149 22.65 -8.74 -3.70
C VAL A 149 22.05 -8.74 -5.10
N ALA A 150 21.13 -7.82 -5.35
CA ALA A 150 20.54 -7.59 -6.66
C ALA A 150 20.44 -6.09 -6.99
N PRO A 151 20.75 -5.67 -8.23
CA PRO A 151 20.46 -4.32 -8.70
C PRO A 151 18.97 -4.15 -8.99
N ASN A 152 18.52 -2.91 -9.15
CA ASN A 152 17.14 -2.59 -9.55
C ASN A 152 16.74 -3.21 -10.91
N SER A 153 15.44 -3.46 -11.10
CA SER A 153 14.92 -4.16 -12.30
C SER A 153 15.38 -3.59 -13.66
N PRO A 154 15.44 -2.26 -13.90
CA PRO A 154 16.01 -1.70 -15.14
C PRO A 154 17.44 -2.14 -15.49
N GLN A 155 18.32 -2.41 -14.50
CA GLN A 155 19.65 -2.98 -14.77
C GLN A 155 19.52 -4.38 -15.39
N TRP A 156 18.70 -5.25 -14.79
CA TRP A 156 18.43 -6.58 -15.33
C TRP A 156 17.85 -6.55 -16.75
N PHE A 157 17.02 -5.55 -17.08
CA PHE A 157 16.42 -5.42 -18.42
C PHE A 157 17.38 -4.87 -19.47
N ASN A 158 18.18 -3.86 -19.13
CA ASN A 158 18.88 -3.02 -20.11
C ASN A 158 20.41 -3.18 -20.09
N THR A 159 21.02 -3.47 -18.93
CA THR A 159 22.48 -3.47 -18.79
C THR A 159 23.11 -4.66 -19.52
N GLY A 160 24.17 -4.36 -20.27
CA GLY A 160 24.98 -5.35 -20.96
C GLY A 160 24.43 -5.94 -22.25
N LEU A 161 23.24 -5.53 -22.72
CA LEU A 161 22.68 -6.06 -23.98
C LEU A 161 23.57 -5.75 -25.20
N HIS A 162 24.05 -4.52 -25.34
CA HIS A 162 25.01 -4.16 -26.40
C HIS A 162 26.38 -4.80 -26.17
N TRP A 163 26.92 -4.76 -24.94
CA TRP A 163 28.25 -5.30 -24.63
C TRP A 163 28.35 -6.83 -24.82
N ALA A 164 27.36 -7.60 -24.36
CA ALA A 164 27.40 -9.06 -24.42
C ALA A 164 27.02 -9.61 -25.81
N TYR A 165 26.04 -8.98 -26.47
CA TYR A 165 25.36 -9.55 -27.63
C TYR A 165 25.38 -8.68 -28.89
N GLY A 166 25.82 -7.41 -28.80
CA GLY A 166 25.71 -6.44 -29.89
C GLY A 166 24.25 -6.06 -30.22
N ILE A 167 23.31 -6.26 -29.31
CA ILE A 167 21.92 -5.84 -29.48
C ILE A 167 21.85 -4.31 -29.40
N ASP A 168 21.25 -3.68 -30.42
CA ASP A 168 21.02 -2.23 -30.44
C ASP A 168 19.72 -1.84 -31.15
N GLY A 169 19.43 -0.54 -31.22
CA GLY A 169 18.30 0.06 -31.93
C GLY A 169 18.47 1.58 -32.14
N PRO A 170 17.56 2.22 -32.88
CA PRO A 170 17.66 3.65 -33.18
C PRO A 170 17.44 4.53 -31.93
N SER A 171 18.18 5.64 -31.82
CA SER A 171 18.01 6.64 -30.75
C SER A 171 16.56 7.00 -30.49
N GLN A 172 16.21 7.14 -29.20
CA GLN A 172 14.85 7.48 -28.73
C GLN A 172 14.75 8.92 -28.18
N GLY A 173 15.75 9.76 -28.45
CA GLY A 173 15.80 11.14 -27.94
C GLY A 173 16.42 11.26 -26.54
N HIS A 174 17.26 10.30 -26.17
CA HIS A 174 18.02 10.29 -24.92
C HIS A 174 19.35 11.04 -25.05
N TYR A 175 19.93 11.37 -23.89
CA TYR A 175 21.20 12.08 -23.72
C TYR A 175 22.06 11.40 -22.66
N TYR A 176 23.37 11.59 -22.74
CA TYR A 176 24.36 11.19 -21.74
C TYR A 176 25.43 12.28 -21.60
N VAL A 177 26.21 12.28 -20.54
CA VAL A 177 27.44 13.09 -20.46
C VAL A 177 28.61 12.19 -20.80
N ASP A 178 29.37 12.53 -21.84
CA ASP A 178 30.56 11.77 -22.21
C ASP A 178 31.59 11.84 -21.08
N TYR A 179 32.00 10.68 -20.58
CA TYR A 179 32.81 10.60 -19.37
C TYR A 179 34.27 11.04 -19.55
N LYS A 180 34.77 11.15 -20.79
CA LYS A 180 36.13 11.60 -21.09
C LYS A 180 36.21 13.13 -21.21
N THR A 181 35.20 13.72 -21.84
CA THR A 181 35.17 15.14 -22.20
C THR A 181 34.31 15.98 -21.24
N GLY A 182 33.41 15.36 -20.49
CA GLY A 182 32.41 16.04 -19.66
C GLY A 182 31.29 16.70 -20.46
N VAL A 183 31.18 16.43 -21.76
CA VAL A 183 30.23 17.12 -22.66
C VAL A 183 28.91 16.37 -22.75
N LEU A 184 27.80 17.09 -22.53
CA LEU A 184 26.45 16.60 -22.77
C LEU A 184 26.27 16.26 -24.26
N THR A 185 25.96 15.00 -24.52
CA THR A 185 25.88 14.41 -25.86
C THR A 185 24.53 13.72 -26.06
N LYS A 186 23.98 13.79 -27.27
CA LYS A 186 22.75 13.09 -27.63
C LYS A 186 23.10 11.66 -28.04
N SER A 187 22.40 10.67 -27.51
CA SER A 187 22.64 9.26 -27.82
C SER A 187 22.36 8.96 -29.30
N GLU A 188 23.29 8.29 -29.97
CA GLU A 188 23.13 7.84 -31.36
C GLU A 188 22.26 6.57 -31.45
N THR A 189 22.33 5.71 -30.43
CA THR A 189 21.64 4.41 -30.38
C THR A 189 20.86 4.19 -29.09
N ALA A 190 20.18 3.04 -28.98
CA ALA A 190 19.22 2.75 -27.91
C ALA A 190 19.80 1.90 -26.76
N TYR A 191 20.90 1.17 -26.98
CA TYR A 191 21.44 0.23 -25.99
C TYR A 191 22.96 0.30 -25.78
N GLU A 192 23.72 1.07 -26.56
CA GLU A 192 25.16 1.26 -26.30
C GLU A 192 25.41 1.82 -24.90
N HIS A 193 24.71 2.91 -24.58
CA HIS A 193 24.51 3.38 -23.22
C HIS A 193 23.18 2.78 -22.69
N PRO A 194 23.17 1.97 -21.61
CA PRO A 194 21.93 1.48 -21.04
C PRO A 194 21.15 2.58 -20.30
N GLN A 195 19.86 2.32 -19.99
CA GLN A 195 19.11 3.06 -18.97
C GLN A 195 19.02 2.21 -17.69
N PRO A 196 20.03 2.22 -16.79
CA PRO A 196 20.05 1.40 -15.58
C PRO A 196 19.26 2.00 -14.41
N HIS A 197 18.91 3.28 -14.44
CA HIS A 197 18.29 3.99 -13.31
C HIS A 197 16.83 3.57 -13.11
N ALA A 198 16.40 3.41 -11.86
CA ALA A 198 15.01 3.03 -11.54
C ALA A 198 14.16 4.22 -11.11
N CYS A 199 14.77 5.22 -10.49
CA CYS A 199 14.11 6.32 -9.83
C CYS A 199 14.50 7.64 -10.49
N PHE A 200 13.52 8.44 -10.84
CA PHE A 200 13.69 9.75 -11.45
C PHE A 200 12.86 10.77 -10.68
N ILE A 201 13.41 11.96 -10.47
CA ILE A 201 12.70 13.15 -10.04
C ILE A 201 12.71 14.10 -11.23
N GLN A 202 11.58 14.72 -11.56
CA GLN A 202 11.43 15.61 -12.71
C GLN A 202 10.74 16.92 -12.33
N SER A 203 11.29 18.04 -12.79
CA SER A 203 10.62 19.34 -12.64
C SER A 203 9.49 19.51 -13.64
N VAL A 204 8.57 20.41 -13.30
CA VAL A 204 7.50 20.88 -14.19
C VAL A 204 7.32 22.38 -14.00
N GLN A 205 7.34 23.13 -15.10
CA GLN A 205 7.07 24.56 -15.11
C GLN A 205 5.59 24.83 -15.40
N ASP A 206 5.08 25.99 -15.00
CA ASP A 206 3.71 26.47 -15.23
C ASP A 206 3.51 26.98 -16.68
N ASP A 207 3.91 26.15 -17.64
CA ASP A 207 3.79 26.29 -19.09
C ASP A 207 3.14 25.03 -19.69
N LEU A 208 2.36 25.19 -20.75
CA LEU A 208 1.62 24.07 -21.34
C LEU A 208 2.45 23.20 -22.29
N VAL A 209 3.26 23.77 -23.17
CA VAL A 209 3.79 23.09 -24.38
C VAL A 209 5.28 23.27 -24.64
N ASN A 210 5.95 24.21 -23.98
CA ASN A 210 7.38 24.42 -24.15
C ASN A 210 8.22 23.34 -23.43
N GLU A 211 9.52 23.27 -23.74
CA GLU A 211 10.48 22.39 -23.07
C GLU A 211 10.45 22.65 -21.54
N GLY A 212 10.30 21.61 -20.72
CA GLY A 212 10.08 21.73 -19.26
C GLY A 212 8.63 22.00 -18.82
N GLY A 213 7.69 22.21 -19.75
CA GLY A 213 6.26 22.40 -19.47
C GLY A 213 5.49 21.09 -19.22
N ILE A 214 4.18 21.21 -19.03
CA ILE A 214 3.28 20.10 -18.65
C ILE A 214 3.22 18.98 -19.70
N MET A 215 3.07 19.32 -20.98
CA MET A 215 2.98 18.32 -22.05
C MET A 215 4.34 17.64 -22.30
N ASP A 216 5.43 18.39 -22.17
CA ASP A 216 6.80 17.85 -22.28
C ASP A 216 7.11 16.87 -21.15
N LEU A 217 6.70 17.15 -19.91
CA LEU A 217 6.81 16.20 -18.80
C LEU A 217 6.21 14.84 -19.18
N TRP A 218 5.00 14.79 -19.75
CA TRP A 218 4.37 13.51 -20.13
C TRP A 218 5.13 12.77 -21.24
N VAL A 219 5.79 13.50 -22.16
CA VAL A 219 6.69 12.91 -23.15
C VAL A 219 7.94 12.31 -22.49
N ARG A 220 8.56 13.02 -21.54
CA ARG A 220 9.70 12.53 -20.76
C ARG A 220 9.32 11.31 -19.91
N GLU A 221 8.17 11.34 -19.24
CA GLU A 221 7.63 10.20 -18.48
C GLU A 221 7.34 8.98 -19.37
N ALA A 222 6.79 9.18 -20.57
CA ALA A 222 6.57 8.10 -21.53
C ALA A 222 7.89 7.40 -21.96
N ARG A 223 8.97 8.17 -22.15
CA ARG A 223 10.32 7.62 -22.39
C ARG A 223 10.79 6.78 -21.20
N LEU A 224 10.58 7.23 -19.97
CA LEU A 224 10.96 6.49 -18.76
C LEU A 224 10.18 5.17 -18.59
N PHE A 225 8.86 5.20 -18.75
CA PHE A 225 8.01 4.03 -18.62
C PHE A 225 8.33 2.96 -19.67
N LYS A 226 8.69 3.35 -20.89
CA LYS A 226 9.12 2.43 -21.97
C LYS A 226 10.27 1.51 -21.55
N TYR A 227 11.27 2.05 -20.84
CA TYR A 227 12.42 1.31 -20.32
C TYR A 227 12.23 0.78 -18.89
N GLY A 228 11.01 0.88 -18.35
CA GLY A 228 10.62 0.31 -17.07
C GLY A 228 11.11 1.09 -15.85
N SER A 229 11.43 2.38 -15.96
CA SER A 229 11.77 3.26 -14.83
C SER A 229 10.53 3.96 -14.26
N GLY A 230 10.63 4.46 -13.03
CA GLY A 230 9.59 5.23 -12.35
C GLY A 230 10.01 6.68 -12.09
N THR A 231 9.03 7.58 -11.95
CA THR A 231 9.19 9.04 -11.97
C THR A 231 8.36 9.72 -10.89
N GLY A 232 8.82 10.83 -10.34
CA GLY A 232 8.02 11.68 -9.47
C GLY A 232 8.27 13.17 -9.70
N SER A 233 7.23 13.98 -9.46
CA SER A 233 7.27 15.43 -9.65
C SER A 233 6.44 16.13 -8.57
N ASN A 234 6.92 17.29 -8.12
CA ASN A 234 6.14 18.21 -7.31
C ASN A 234 5.43 19.20 -8.25
N PHE A 235 4.10 19.19 -8.22
CA PHE A 235 3.24 19.97 -9.11
C PHE A 235 2.89 21.36 -8.57
N SER A 236 3.43 21.75 -7.42
CA SER A 236 3.07 22.97 -6.69
C SER A 236 3.47 24.28 -7.37
N LEU A 237 4.26 24.22 -8.45
CA LEU A 237 4.55 25.38 -9.29
C LEU A 237 3.40 25.70 -10.26
N LEU A 238 2.55 24.72 -10.60
CA LEU A 238 1.41 24.95 -11.48
C LEU A 238 0.39 25.86 -10.82
N ARG A 239 -0.27 26.70 -11.62
CA ARG A 239 -1.29 27.63 -11.11
C ARG A 239 -2.60 26.93 -10.74
N GLY A 240 -3.20 27.37 -9.64
CA GLY A 240 -4.46 26.85 -9.13
C GLY A 240 -5.66 27.13 -10.05
N GLU A 241 -6.79 26.51 -9.71
CA GLU A 241 -8.05 26.73 -10.42
C GLU A 241 -8.44 28.22 -10.36
N ASN A 242 -9.02 28.76 -11.45
CA ASN A 242 -9.44 30.15 -11.56
C ASN A 242 -8.32 31.22 -11.56
N GLU A 243 -7.04 30.86 -11.42
CA GLU A 243 -5.92 31.80 -11.63
C GLU A 243 -5.88 32.32 -13.07
N LYS A 244 -5.30 33.51 -13.30
CA LYS A 244 -5.31 34.16 -14.62
C LYS A 244 -4.35 33.48 -15.61
N LEU A 245 -4.72 33.50 -16.89
CA LEU A 245 -3.86 33.10 -18.01
C LEU A 245 -3.38 34.33 -18.79
N GLY A 246 -2.17 34.26 -19.37
CA GLY A 246 -1.55 35.37 -20.10
C GLY A 246 -2.32 35.81 -21.35
N GLY A 247 -2.95 34.86 -22.06
CA GLY A 247 -3.82 35.14 -23.22
C GLY A 247 -5.25 35.59 -22.86
N GLY A 248 -5.56 35.78 -21.57
CA GLY A 248 -6.92 35.95 -21.07
C GLY A 248 -7.60 34.62 -20.70
N GLY A 249 -8.69 34.71 -19.94
CA GLY A 249 -9.35 33.53 -19.36
C GLY A 249 -8.80 33.13 -17.99
N LYS A 250 -9.08 31.89 -17.61
CA LYS A 250 -8.81 31.30 -16.29
C LYS A 250 -8.21 29.90 -16.43
N SER A 251 -7.33 29.53 -15.50
CA SER A 251 -6.78 28.19 -15.36
C SER A 251 -7.84 27.15 -15.02
N SER A 252 -7.67 25.94 -15.55
CA SER A 252 -8.43 24.74 -15.18
C SER A 252 -7.94 24.09 -13.86
N GLY A 253 -6.89 24.62 -13.24
CA GLY A 253 -6.28 24.09 -12.01
C GLY A 253 -5.43 22.85 -12.22
N LEU A 254 -4.64 22.49 -11.22
CA LEU A 254 -3.67 21.39 -11.33
C LEU A 254 -4.38 20.04 -11.53
N MET A 255 -5.57 19.88 -10.90
CA MET A 255 -6.33 18.63 -10.88
C MET A 255 -6.76 18.16 -12.27
N SER A 256 -6.96 19.09 -13.22
CA SER A 256 -7.25 18.75 -14.61
C SER A 256 -6.06 18.10 -15.32
N PHE A 257 -4.84 18.60 -15.07
CA PHE A 257 -3.62 18.04 -15.66
C PHE A 257 -3.20 16.72 -15.02
N LEU A 258 -3.35 16.58 -13.70
CA LEU A 258 -3.07 15.30 -13.01
C LEU A 258 -3.90 14.14 -13.55
N LYS A 259 -5.20 14.38 -13.83
CA LYS A 259 -6.08 13.36 -14.43
C LYS A 259 -5.61 12.93 -15.82
N ILE A 260 -5.08 13.85 -16.63
CA ILE A 260 -4.53 13.50 -17.96
C ILE A 260 -3.23 12.70 -17.80
N GLY A 261 -2.33 13.12 -16.92
CA GLY A 261 -1.07 12.41 -16.64
C GLY A 261 -1.27 10.99 -16.10
N ASP A 262 -2.26 10.80 -15.22
CA ASP A 262 -2.69 9.48 -14.74
C ASP A 262 -3.19 8.58 -15.89
N ARG A 263 -4.01 9.13 -16.80
CA ARG A 263 -4.48 8.38 -17.98
C ARG A 263 -3.37 8.05 -18.96
N ALA A 264 -2.41 8.96 -19.16
CA ALA A 264 -1.23 8.69 -19.97
C ALA A 264 -0.37 7.57 -19.36
N ALA A 265 -0.15 7.58 -18.05
CA ALA A 265 0.59 6.53 -17.34
C ALA A 265 -0.10 5.16 -17.47
N GLY A 266 -1.42 5.07 -17.27
CA GLY A 266 -2.18 3.82 -17.40
C GLY A 266 -2.19 3.23 -18.82
N ALA A 267 -2.03 4.06 -19.85
CA ALA A 267 -1.96 3.62 -21.25
C ALA A 267 -0.60 3.03 -21.65
N ILE A 268 0.48 3.31 -20.89
CA ILE A 268 1.86 2.97 -21.26
C ILE A 268 2.33 1.72 -20.50
N LYS A 269 2.78 0.71 -21.24
CA LYS A 269 3.36 -0.54 -20.72
C LYS A 269 4.73 -0.77 -21.35
N SER A 270 5.72 -1.22 -20.57
CA SER A 270 7.07 -1.49 -21.10
C SER A 270 7.05 -2.64 -22.11
N GLY A 271 7.70 -2.48 -23.26
CA GLY A 271 7.71 -3.50 -24.31
C GLY A 271 8.49 -4.76 -23.92
N GLY A 272 7.80 -5.91 -23.82
CA GLY A 272 8.39 -7.23 -23.54
C GLY A 272 8.33 -7.71 -22.09
N THR A 273 8.05 -6.81 -21.14
CA THR A 273 7.91 -7.10 -19.70
C THR A 273 6.66 -6.43 -19.15
N THR A 274 5.90 -7.13 -18.30
CA THR A 274 4.59 -6.69 -17.77
C THR A 274 4.67 -5.62 -16.67
N ARG A 275 5.58 -4.64 -16.78
CA ARG A 275 5.69 -3.55 -15.81
C ARG A 275 4.74 -2.40 -16.20
N ARG A 276 3.81 -2.07 -15.31
CA ARG A 276 2.99 -0.84 -15.38
C ARG A 276 3.85 0.39 -15.08
N ALA A 277 3.43 1.55 -15.58
CA ALA A 277 3.98 2.84 -15.19
C ALA A 277 3.94 3.02 -13.65
N ALA A 278 4.89 3.77 -13.11
CA ALA A 278 4.96 4.08 -11.68
C ALA A 278 5.29 5.57 -11.51
N LYS A 279 4.32 6.34 -11.00
CA LYS A 279 4.37 7.79 -10.86
C LYS A 279 4.19 8.23 -9.41
N MET A 280 4.91 9.26 -8.98
CA MET A 280 4.63 10.02 -7.75
C MET A 280 4.13 11.43 -8.13
N VAL A 281 3.09 11.88 -7.42
CA VAL A 281 2.54 13.24 -7.52
C VAL A 281 2.61 13.88 -6.15
N ILE A 282 3.34 15.00 -6.06
CA ILE A 282 3.55 15.73 -4.80
C ILE A 282 2.92 17.12 -4.93
N VAL A 283 2.23 17.55 -3.87
CA VAL A 283 1.71 18.92 -3.73
C VAL A 283 2.05 19.46 -2.34
N ASP A 284 2.53 20.69 -2.28
CA ASP A 284 2.86 21.42 -1.05
C ASP A 284 1.57 21.88 -0.36
N ILE A 285 1.56 21.83 0.98
CA ILE A 285 0.37 22.13 1.81
C ILE A 285 -0.14 23.58 1.73
N ASP A 286 0.61 24.50 1.09
CA ASP A 286 0.18 25.88 0.83
C ASP A 286 -0.48 26.09 -0.54
N HIS A 287 -0.65 25.03 -1.34
CA HIS A 287 -1.19 25.15 -2.69
C HIS A 287 -2.71 25.45 -2.69
N PRO A 288 -3.23 26.37 -3.53
CA PRO A 288 -4.66 26.73 -3.56
C PRO A 288 -5.61 25.54 -3.80
N ASP A 289 -5.21 24.60 -4.67
CA ASP A 289 -5.99 23.39 -4.98
C ASP A 289 -5.79 22.24 -3.96
N ILE A 290 -5.03 22.41 -2.87
CA ILE A 290 -4.60 21.31 -1.98
C ILE A 290 -5.78 20.49 -1.42
N GLU A 291 -6.89 21.15 -1.08
CA GLU A 291 -8.10 20.48 -0.60
C GLU A 291 -8.70 19.52 -1.63
N GLN A 292 -8.62 19.86 -2.93
CA GLN A 292 -9.10 18.98 -3.99
C GLN A 292 -8.16 17.79 -4.21
N PHE A 293 -6.85 18.00 -3.98
CA PHE A 293 -5.82 16.97 -4.11
C PHE A 293 -5.89 15.92 -3.00
N ILE A 294 -6.04 16.35 -1.73
CA ILE A 294 -6.21 15.44 -0.58
C ILE A 294 -7.43 14.55 -0.78
N ASP A 295 -8.59 15.14 -1.11
CA ASP A 295 -9.84 14.40 -1.30
C ASP A 295 -9.86 13.51 -2.57
N TRP A 296 -8.85 13.60 -3.45
CA TRP A 296 -8.96 13.09 -4.83
C TRP A 296 -9.23 11.58 -4.87
N LYS A 297 -8.34 10.77 -4.29
CA LYS A 297 -8.47 9.29 -4.35
C LYS A 297 -9.69 8.78 -3.62
N VAL A 298 -10.03 9.36 -2.46
CA VAL A 298 -11.27 9.06 -1.72
C VAL A 298 -12.49 9.17 -2.63
N LYS A 299 -12.60 10.26 -3.41
CA LYS A 299 -13.71 10.49 -4.35
C LYS A 299 -13.68 9.56 -5.56
N GLU A 300 -12.54 8.98 -5.92
CA GLU A 300 -12.42 8.03 -7.02
C GLU A 300 -12.78 6.59 -6.55
N GLU A 301 -12.35 6.16 -5.36
CA GLU A 301 -12.80 4.89 -4.74
C GLU A 301 -14.33 4.88 -4.53
N GLN A 302 -14.92 6.00 -4.08
CA GLN A 302 -16.38 6.15 -3.95
C GLN A 302 -17.13 5.96 -5.29
N LYS A 303 -16.52 6.35 -6.42
CA LYS A 303 -17.10 6.09 -7.75
C LYS A 303 -17.01 4.62 -8.13
N VAL A 304 -15.90 3.93 -7.83
CA VAL A 304 -15.77 2.49 -8.07
C VAL A 304 -16.84 1.73 -7.28
N ALA A 305 -17.00 2.03 -5.99
CA ALA A 305 -18.07 1.45 -5.16
C ALA A 305 -19.47 1.66 -5.77
N ALA A 306 -19.75 2.88 -6.25
CA ALA A 306 -21.03 3.20 -6.88
C ALA A 306 -21.25 2.48 -8.23
N LEU A 307 -20.19 2.35 -9.06
CA LEU A 307 -20.24 1.65 -10.35
C LEU A 307 -20.46 0.14 -10.17
N VAL A 308 -19.69 -0.50 -9.30
CA VAL A 308 -19.81 -1.93 -8.99
C VAL A 308 -21.19 -2.23 -8.41
N THR A 309 -21.58 -1.54 -7.32
CA THR A 309 -22.88 -1.74 -6.66
C THR A 309 -24.04 -1.46 -7.63
N GLY A 310 -23.97 -0.36 -8.38
CA GLY A 310 -24.98 0.00 -9.37
C GLY A 310 -25.13 -1.05 -10.47
N SER A 311 -24.02 -1.59 -10.99
CA SER A 311 -24.05 -2.61 -12.04
C SER A 311 -24.68 -3.93 -11.55
N LYS A 312 -24.32 -4.40 -10.35
CA LYS A 312 -24.92 -5.58 -9.70
C LYS A 312 -26.43 -5.39 -9.49
N VAL A 313 -26.85 -4.26 -8.90
CA VAL A 313 -28.28 -3.95 -8.64
C VAL A 313 -29.10 -3.87 -9.93
N VAL A 314 -28.59 -3.20 -10.97
CA VAL A 314 -29.26 -3.12 -12.27
C VAL A 314 -29.37 -4.52 -12.90
N SER A 315 -28.27 -5.28 -12.97
CA SER A 315 -28.29 -6.64 -13.55
C SER A 315 -29.28 -7.57 -12.84
N LYS A 316 -29.27 -7.58 -11.50
CA LYS A 316 -30.21 -8.35 -10.64
C LYS A 316 -31.66 -8.04 -10.98
N HIS A 317 -32.04 -6.76 -11.00
CA HIS A 317 -33.42 -6.36 -11.27
C HIS A 317 -33.84 -6.51 -12.74
N LEU A 318 -32.96 -6.26 -13.71
CA LEU A 318 -33.28 -6.47 -15.12
C LEU A 318 -33.44 -7.97 -15.43
N THR A 319 -32.65 -8.84 -14.79
CA THR A 319 -32.82 -10.30 -14.88
C THR A 319 -34.14 -10.75 -14.24
N ALA A 320 -34.52 -10.21 -13.08
CA ALA A 320 -35.81 -10.49 -12.45
C ALA A 320 -37.01 -10.05 -13.32
N VAL A 321 -36.94 -8.86 -13.93
CA VAL A 321 -37.95 -8.37 -14.88
C VAL A 321 -38.03 -9.26 -16.13
N MET A 322 -36.89 -9.67 -16.71
CA MET A 322 -36.84 -10.59 -17.84
C MET A 322 -37.48 -11.95 -17.49
N LYS A 323 -37.15 -12.50 -16.31
CA LYS A 323 -37.72 -13.74 -15.78
C LYS A 323 -39.24 -13.63 -15.59
N ALA A 324 -39.74 -12.52 -15.06
CA ALA A 324 -41.16 -12.26 -14.87
C ALA A 324 -41.95 -12.12 -16.20
N CYS A 325 -41.31 -11.68 -17.29
CA CYS A 325 -41.90 -11.68 -18.62
C CYS A 325 -41.89 -13.07 -19.29
N THR A 326 -40.81 -13.84 -19.09
CA THR A 326 -40.54 -15.10 -19.83
C THR A 326 -41.11 -16.35 -19.16
N GLN A 327 -41.27 -16.34 -17.83
CA GLN A 327 -41.90 -17.43 -17.06
C GLN A 327 -43.39 -17.17 -16.79
N CYS A 328 -44.05 -16.45 -17.69
CA CYS A 328 -45.47 -16.12 -17.59
C CYS A 328 -46.30 -17.04 -18.49
N GLU A 329 -47.35 -17.63 -17.93
CA GLU A 329 -48.21 -18.64 -18.58
C GLU A 329 -49.45 -18.03 -19.27
N ALA A 330 -49.50 -16.70 -19.44
CA ALA A 330 -50.68 -16.00 -19.98
C ALA A 330 -50.63 -15.87 -21.53
N GLU A 331 -51.77 -16.05 -22.18
CA GLU A 331 -51.85 -16.01 -23.65
C GLU A 331 -51.62 -14.60 -24.25
N GLY A 332 -50.85 -14.56 -25.35
CA GLY A 332 -50.60 -13.35 -26.13
C GLY A 332 -49.70 -12.32 -25.42
N ASP A 333 -49.96 -11.04 -25.65
CA ASP A 333 -49.16 -9.94 -25.09
C ASP A 333 -49.32 -9.73 -23.57
N ALA A 334 -50.19 -10.51 -22.91
CA ALA A 334 -50.54 -10.34 -21.49
C ALA A 334 -49.31 -10.43 -20.55
N CYS A 335 -48.30 -11.21 -20.94
CA CYS A 335 -47.08 -11.38 -20.15
C CYS A 335 -46.16 -10.15 -20.12
N PHE A 336 -46.30 -9.24 -21.09
CA PHE A 336 -45.47 -8.02 -21.22
C PHE A 336 -46.20 -6.76 -20.71
N ASP A 337 -47.43 -6.90 -20.21
CA ASP A 337 -48.26 -5.81 -19.70
C ASP A 337 -48.22 -5.78 -18.16
N PRO A 338 -47.63 -4.74 -17.51
CA PRO A 338 -47.59 -4.63 -16.06
C PRO A 338 -48.95 -4.45 -15.38
N GLU A 339 -50.03 -4.19 -16.12
CA GLU A 339 -51.39 -4.20 -15.54
C GLU A 339 -51.99 -5.60 -15.49
N ARG A 340 -51.55 -6.50 -16.39
CA ARG A 340 -52.09 -7.87 -16.55
C ARG A 340 -51.18 -8.96 -16.00
N ASN A 341 -49.89 -8.69 -15.81
CA ASN A 341 -48.91 -9.58 -15.17
C ASN A 341 -48.51 -9.03 -13.78
N PRO A 342 -49.09 -9.54 -12.67
CA PRO A 342 -48.79 -9.07 -11.32
C PRO A 342 -47.33 -9.30 -10.89
N ALA A 343 -46.66 -10.34 -11.40
CA ALA A 343 -45.25 -10.60 -11.13
C ALA A 343 -44.38 -9.52 -11.78
N LEU A 344 -44.62 -9.22 -13.07
CA LEU A 344 -43.95 -8.12 -13.77
C LEU A 344 -44.19 -6.76 -13.08
N LYS A 345 -45.43 -6.51 -12.61
CA LYS A 345 -45.77 -5.31 -11.83
C LYS A 345 -44.95 -5.21 -10.53
N ARG A 346 -44.76 -6.33 -9.84
CA ARG A 346 -43.95 -6.44 -8.62
C ARG A 346 -42.49 -6.16 -8.92
N GLU A 347 -41.90 -6.80 -9.93
CA GLU A 347 -40.48 -6.63 -10.27
C GLU A 347 -40.17 -5.23 -10.81
N ILE A 348 -41.06 -4.62 -11.61
CA ILE A 348 -40.91 -3.21 -12.03
C ILE A 348 -40.97 -2.27 -10.81
N LYS A 349 -41.86 -2.54 -9.83
CA LYS A 349 -41.93 -1.75 -8.60
C LYS A 349 -40.69 -1.95 -7.71
N ALA A 350 -40.13 -3.16 -7.67
CA ALA A 350 -38.88 -3.45 -6.97
C ALA A 350 -37.69 -2.73 -7.62
N ALA A 351 -37.54 -2.83 -8.95
CA ALA A 351 -36.52 -2.14 -9.72
C ALA A 351 -36.59 -0.60 -9.52
N ARG A 352 -37.79 -0.01 -9.55
CA ARG A 352 -38.01 1.40 -9.22
C ARG A 352 -37.61 1.77 -7.79
N LYS A 353 -37.94 0.91 -6.81
CA LYS A 353 -37.53 1.10 -5.40
C LYS A 353 -36.01 1.05 -5.25
N ALA A 354 -35.34 0.25 -6.07
CA ALA A 354 -33.88 0.16 -6.16
C ALA A 354 -33.24 1.18 -7.13
N MET A 355 -33.97 2.24 -7.50
CA MET A 355 -33.49 3.35 -8.35
C MET A 355 -33.04 2.95 -9.77
N VAL A 356 -33.43 1.77 -10.27
CA VAL A 356 -33.15 1.33 -11.64
C VAL A 356 -33.93 2.21 -12.64
N PRO A 357 -33.28 2.81 -13.65
CA PRO A 357 -33.95 3.72 -14.57
C PRO A 357 -35.08 3.05 -15.37
N ASP A 358 -36.24 3.70 -15.40
CA ASP A 358 -37.47 3.26 -16.09
C ASP A 358 -37.29 2.96 -17.59
N ALA A 359 -36.28 3.55 -18.23
CA ALA A 359 -35.94 3.27 -19.63
C ALA A 359 -35.37 1.86 -19.83
N TYR A 360 -34.59 1.34 -18.86
CA TYR A 360 -34.01 0.00 -18.93
C TYR A 360 -35.04 -1.09 -18.64
N THR A 361 -35.92 -0.90 -17.65
CA THR A 361 -37.00 -1.85 -17.36
C THR A 361 -37.97 -1.97 -18.54
N LYS A 362 -38.34 -0.86 -19.17
CA LYS A 362 -39.12 -0.84 -20.43
C LYS A 362 -38.40 -1.55 -21.59
N ARG A 363 -37.09 -1.33 -21.75
CA ARG A 363 -36.28 -2.00 -22.79
C ARG A 363 -36.28 -3.52 -22.61
N VAL A 364 -36.14 -4.02 -21.37
CA VAL A 364 -36.18 -5.47 -21.08
C VAL A 364 -37.55 -6.06 -21.43
N VAL A 365 -38.66 -5.39 -21.06
CA VAL A 365 -40.01 -5.84 -21.44
C VAL A 365 -40.18 -5.88 -22.97
N GLN A 366 -39.64 -4.89 -23.68
CA GLN A 366 -39.65 -4.86 -25.16
C GLN A 366 -38.79 -5.96 -25.79
N PHE A 367 -37.65 -6.32 -25.19
CA PHE A 367 -36.82 -7.43 -25.64
C PHE A 367 -37.47 -8.78 -25.37
N ALA A 368 -38.10 -8.97 -24.20
CA ALA A 368 -38.87 -10.17 -23.89
C ALA A 368 -40.00 -10.39 -24.92
N ARG A 369 -40.70 -9.32 -25.31
CA ARG A 369 -41.74 -9.34 -26.36
C ARG A 369 -41.20 -9.67 -27.77
N GLN A 370 -39.90 -9.48 -28.00
CA GLN A 370 -39.21 -9.88 -29.23
C GLN A 370 -38.63 -11.30 -29.18
N GLY A 371 -38.87 -12.06 -28.11
CA GLY A 371 -38.42 -13.45 -27.96
C GLY A 371 -37.04 -13.62 -27.31
N PHE A 372 -36.42 -12.55 -26.80
CA PHE A 372 -35.18 -12.68 -26.03
C PHE A 372 -35.48 -13.23 -24.63
N THR A 373 -34.74 -14.27 -24.20
CA THR A 373 -34.95 -14.95 -22.91
C THR A 373 -33.94 -14.56 -21.83
N LYS A 374 -32.85 -13.88 -22.20
CA LYS A 374 -31.83 -13.33 -21.30
C LYS A 374 -31.52 -11.89 -21.69
N ILE A 375 -31.12 -11.10 -20.71
CA ILE A 375 -30.50 -9.79 -20.91
C ILE A 375 -29.01 -9.94 -20.58
N ASP A 376 -28.15 -9.43 -21.46
CA ASP A 376 -26.73 -9.26 -21.17
C ASP A 376 -26.53 -7.82 -20.67
N PHE A 377 -25.98 -7.69 -19.47
CA PHE A 377 -25.69 -6.41 -18.83
C PHE A 377 -24.36 -6.54 -18.09
N PRO A 378 -23.31 -5.78 -18.48
CA PRO A 378 -22.01 -5.85 -17.82
C PRO A 378 -22.12 -5.62 -16.32
N VAL A 379 -21.61 -6.58 -15.55
CA VAL A 379 -21.42 -6.45 -14.09
C VAL A 379 -19.94 -6.17 -13.87
N TYR A 380 -19.64 -5.07 -13.20
CA TYR A 380 -18.27 -4.74 -12.82
C TYR A 380 -17.93 -5.33 -11.45
N ASP A 381 -16.65 -5.55 -11.22
CA ASP A 381 -16.10 -6.04 -9.96
C ASP A 381 -15.03 -5.07 -9.39
N THR A 382 -14.52 -5.39 -8.20
CA THR A 382 -13.49 -4.62 -7.49
C THR A 382 -12.07 -5.13 -7.76
N ASP A 383 -11.82 -5.92 -8.80
CA ASP A 383 -10.44 -6.23 -9.20
C ASP A 383 -9.73 -4.94 -9.67
N TRP A 384 -8.45 -4.79 -9.34
CA TRP A 384 -7.67 -3.60 -9.70
C TRP A 384 -7.37 -3.50 -11.21
N ASP A 385 -7.51 -4.60 -11.96
CA ASP A 385 -7.51 -4.63 -13.43
C ASP A 385 -8.93 -4.50 -14.02
N SER A 386 -9.99 -4.32 -13.21
CA SER A 386 -11.38 -4.27 -13.67
C SER A 386 -11.73 -3.01 -14.47
N GLU A 387 -12.76 -3.10 -15.32
CA GLU A 387 -13.26 -1.96 -16.08
C GLU A 387 -13.71 -0.81 -15.17
N ALA A 388 -14.21 -1.08 -13.96
CA ALA A 388 -14.57 -0.02 -13.01
C ALA A 388 -13.33 0.78 -12.56
N TYR A 389 -12.26 0.11 -12.11
CA TYR A 389 -11.00 0.79 -11.77
C TYR A 389 -10.35 1.47 -12.98
N LEU A 390 -10.48 0.90 -14.17
CA LEU A 390 -10.05 1.52 -15.43
C LEU A 390 -10.91 2.73 -15.87
N THR A 391 -12.08 2.99 -15.28
CA THR A 391 -12.92 4.17 -15.61
C THR A 391 -12.68 5.38 -14.69
N VAL A 392 -12.13 5.18 -13.49
CA VAL A 392 -11.77 6.28 -12.56
C VAL A 392 -10.37 6.83 -12.81
N ALA A 393 -10.00 7.90 -12.12
CA ALA A 393 -8.68 8.53 -12.23
C ALA A 393 -7.86 8.39 -10.93
N GLY A 394 -6.56 8.69 -11.01
CA GLY A 394 -5.64 8.71 -9.87
C GLY A 394 -5.13 7.34 -9.43
N GLN A 395 -5.33 6.30 -10.24
CA GLN A 395 -4.97 4.91 -9.91
C GLN A 395 -3.55 4.53 -10.35
N ASN A 396 -2.90 5.34 -11.19
CA ASN A 396 -1.57 5.09 -11.76
C ASN A 396 -0.48 5.97 -11.11
N SER A 397 -0.82 6.73 -10.06
CA SER A 397 0.13 7.49 -9.24
C SER A 397 0.00 7.17 -7.75
N ASN A 398 1.11 7.24 -7.04
CA ASN A 398 1.11 7.49 -5.60
C ASN A 398 0.99 9.00 -5.38
N ASN A 399 0.22 9.42 -4.37
CA ASN A 399 0.00 10.82 -4.07
C ASN A 399 0.63 11.14 -2.71
N SER A 400 1.31 12.27 -2.59
CA SER A 400 1.87 12.70 -1.30
C SER A 400 1.77 14.21 -1.09
N VAL A 401 1.59 14.62 0.16
CA VAL A 401 1.58 16.02 0.56
C VAL A 401 2.91 16.39 1.21
N SER A 402 3.51 17.48 0.73
CA SER A 402 4.76 18.03 1.23
C SER A 402 4.47 19.05 2.33
N LEU A 403 4.97 18.76 3.54
CA LEU A 403 4.71 19.51 4.78
C LEU A 403 5.97 20.19 5.29
N THR A 404 5.83 21.38 5.86
CA THR A 404 6.88 22.03 6.66
C THR A 404 6.58 21.91 8.15
N ASP A 405 7.63 21.99 8.98
CA ASP A 405 7.48 22.08 10.44
C ASP A 405 6.53 23.21 10.86
N ASP A 406 6.51 24.34 10.15
CA ASP A 406 5.64 25.47 10.47
C ASP A 406 4.16 25.14 10.30
N PHE A 407 3.79 24.29 9.33
CA PHE A 407 2.42 23.77 9.22
C PHE A 407 2.08 22.87 10.41
N LEU A 408 2.97 21.94 10.77
CA LEU A 408 2.73 21.00 11.86
C LEU A 408 2.65 21.71 13.22
N ARG A 409 3.51 22.72 13.47
CA ARG A 409 3.41 23.62 14.63
C ARG A 409 2.10 24.42 14.62
N ALA A 410 1.61 24.86 13.46
CA ALA A 410 0.31 25.52 13.35
C ALA A 410 -0.86 24.55 13.65
N VAL A 411 -0.77 23.27 13.28
CA VAL A 411 -1.75 22.24 13.66
C VAL A 411 -1.78 22.02 15.18
N GLU A 412 -0.61 21.90 15.81
CA GLU A 412 -0.48 21.77 17.27
C GLU A 412 -1.05 23.01 18.01
N ALA A 413 -0.78 24.21 17.49
CA ALA A 413 -1.24 25.48 18.06
C ALA A 413 -2.68 25.87 17.70
N ASP A 414 -3.40 25.06 16.91
CA ASP A 414 -4.74 25.35 16.35
C ASP A 414 -4.81 26.69 15.57
N GLY A 415 -3.75 26.99 14.82
CA GLY A 415 -3.56 28.23 14.08
C GLY A 415 -4.13 28.21 12.64
N GLU A 416 -4.10 29.38 12.02
CA GLU A 416 -4.44 29.57 10.61
C GLU A 416 -3.26 29.21 9.68
N TRP A 417 -3.58 28.70 8.50
CA TRP A 417 -2.67 28.41 7.40
C TRP A 417 -3.06 29.17 6.13
N LEU A 418 -2.08 29.60 5.36
CA LEU A 418 -2.28 30.44 4.17
C LEU A 418 -2.04 29.63 2.90
N LEU A 419 -3.12 29.37 2.14
CA LEU A 419 -3.03 28.87 0.76
C LEU A 419 -2.70 30.04 -0.18
N ARG A 420 -1.77 29.87 -1.13
CA ARG A 420 -1.17 30.98 -1.90
C ARG A 420 -1.27 30.75 -3.42
N ASP A 421 -1.98 31.64 -4.12
CA ASP A 421 -1.97 31.72 -5.59
C ASP A 421 -0.52 31.71 -6.13
N ARG A 422 -0.26 31.08 -7.28
CA ARG A 422 1.10 31.00 -7.86
C ARG A 422 1.44 32.17 -8.79
N ASN A 423 0.44 32.73 -9.48
CA ASN A 423 0.58 33.89 -10.37
C ASN A 423 0.06 35.20 -9.75
N SER A 424 -0.22 35.22 -8.45
CA SER A 424 -0.92 36.32 -7.79
C SER A 424 -0.54 36.38 -6.30
N ASN A 425 -0.45 37.59 -5.72
CA ASN A 425 -0.16 37.76 -4.29
C ASN A 425 -1.39 37.55 -3.39
N LYS A 426 -2.40 36.79 -3.85
CA LYS A 426 -3.59 36.48 -3.05
C LYS A 426 -3.35 35.27 -2.18
N THR A 427 -3.98 35.28 -1.02
CA THR A 427 -3.97 34.17 -0.08
C THR A 427 -5.38 33.86 0.43
N LYS A 428 -5.70 32.58 0.61
CA LYS A 428 -6.89 32.11 1.32
C LYS A 428 -6.44 31.56 2.68
N SER A 429 -7.01 32.07 3.76
CA SER A 429 -6.82 31.52 5.11
C SER A 429 -7.71 30.30 5.32
N VAL A 430 -7.16 29.26 5.94
CA VAL A 430 -7.88 28.05 6.39
C VAL A 430 -7.27 27.59 7.71
N GLY A 431 -8.05 27.05 8.64
CA GLY A 431 -7.49 26.48 9.87
C GLY A 431 -6.55 25.32 9.56
N ALA A 432 -5.33 25.33 10.10
CA ALA A 432 -4.32 24.31 9.84
C ALA A 432 -4.83 22.92 10.25
N ARG A 433 -5.51 22.84 11.40
CA ARG A 433 -6.18 21.62 11.88
C ARG A 433 -7.23 21.09 10.89
N HIS A 434 -7.99 21.93 10.20
CA HIS A 434 -8.96 21.47 9.21
C HIS A 434 -8.30 20.70 8.03
N LEU A 435 -7.15 21.19 7.55
CA LEU A 435 -6.37 20.45 6.54
C LEU A 435 -5.80 19.14 7.10
N TRP A 436 -5.38 19.14 8.37
CA TRP A 436 -4.87 17.95 9.04
C TRP A 436 -5.93 16.85 9.22
N GLU A 437 -7.16 17.23 9.60
CA GLU A 437 -8.30 16.32 9.66
C GLU A 437 -8.57 15.67 8.29
N LYS A 438 -8.59 16.47 7.21
CA LYS A 438 -8.74 15.95 5.84
C LYS A 438 -7.63 14.98 5.43
N ILE A 439 -6.38 15.27 5.78
CA ILE A 439 -5.23 14.39 5.51
C ILE A 439 -5.42 13.05 6.23
N GLY A 440 -5.80 13.07 7.51
CA GLY A 440 -6.06 11.86 8.29
C GLY A 440 -7.22 11.04 7.73
N GLU A 441 -8.35 11.68 7.42
CA GLU A 441 -9.54 11.02 6.85
C GLU A 441 -9.23 10.40 5.48
N ALA A 442 -8.53 11.13 4.60
CA ALA A 442 -8.19 10.64 3.27
C ALA A 442 -7.24 9.43 3.31
N ALA A 443 -6.21 9.49 4.16
CA ALA A 443 -5.29 8.37 4.36
C ALA A 443 -6.01 7.14 4.94
N TRP A 444 -6.91 7.34 5.92
CA TRP A 444 -7.74 6.28 6.48
C TRP A 444 -8.69 5.63 5.47
N ALA A 445 -9.26 6.45 4.57
CA ALA A 445 -10.28 6.06 3.59
C ALA A 445 -9.70 5.54 2.26
N SER A 446 -8.43 5.81 1.94
CA SER A 446 -7.85 5.49 0.62
C SER A 446 -6.35 5.15 0.60
N ALA A 447 -5.67 5.06 1.75
CA ALA A 447 -4.21 4.91 1.90
C ALA A 447 -3.35 6.00 1.22
N ASP A 448 -3.98 7.11 0.83
CA ASP A 448 -3.36 8.27 0.20
C ASP A 448 -4.04 9.54 0.77
N PRO A 449 -3.35 10.69 0.89
CA PRO A 449 -1.95 10.89 0.51
C PRO A 449 -0.96 10.37 1.55
N GLY A 450 0.22 9.94 1.10
CA GLY A 450 1.41 9.86 1.95
C GLY A 450 1.92 11.26 2.36
N LEU A 451 2.83 11.33 3.31
CA LEU A 451 3.42 12.60 3.76
C LEU A 451 4.93 12.65 3.52
N HIS A 452 5.41 13.82 3.09
CA HIS A 452 6.83 14.16 2.98
C HIS A 452 7.15 15.30 3.96
N PHE A 453 8.07 15.05 4.89
CA PHE A 453 8.47 16.01 5.91
C PHE A 453 9.58 16.90 5.36
N ASN A 454 9.19 17.92 4.59
CA ASN A 454 10.08 18.69 3.72
C ASN A 454 11.18 19.44 4.50
N THR A 455 10.89 19.91 5.73
CA THR A 455 11.93 20.49 6.60
C THR A 455 13.01 19.45 6.91
N THR A 456 12.63 18.29 7.47
CA THR A 456 13.55 17.18 7.77
C THR A 456 14.32 16.69 6.53
N MET A 457 13.67 16.63 5.36
CA MET A 457 14.34 16.29 4.09
C MET A 457 15.47 17.26 3.75
N ASN A 458 15.26 18.57 3.95
CA ASN A 458 16.22 19.61 3.60
C ASN A 458 17.28 19.86 4.69
N ASP A 459 16.97 19.62 5.97
CA ASP A 459 17.95 19.66 7.06
C ASP A 459 19.10 18.67 6.82
N TRP A 460 18.80 17.51 6.24
CA TRP A 460 19.76 16.48 5.84
C TRP A 460 20.26 16.62 4.39
N HIS A 461 20.01 17.75 3.71
CA HIS A 461 20.43 17.93 2.32
C HIS A 461 21.94 18.21 2.22
N THR A 462 22.61 17.37 1.44
CA THR A 462 24.05 17.43 1.13
C THR A 462 24.42 18.48 0.08
N CYS A 463 23.47 18.97 -0.74
CA CYS A 463 23.75 19.87 -1.87
C CYS A 463 22.80 21.09 -2.00
N PRO A 464 22.56 21.86 -0.92
CA PRO A 464 21.56 22.94 -0.91
C PRO A 464 21.85 24.12 -1.85
N THR A 465 23.09 24.29 -2.36
CA THR A 465 23.36 25.34 -3.37
C THR A 465 22.79 24.98 -4.75
N GLY A 466 22.55 23.69 -5.01
CA GLY A 466 21.86 23.20 -6.19
C GLY A 466 20.35 23.45 -6.18
N GLY A 467 19.77 23.79 -5.03
CA GLY A 467 18.34 24.03 -4.85
C GLY A 467 17.78 23.42 -3.56
N ARG A 468 16.45 23.45 -3.44
CA ARG A 468 15.72 22.79 -2.34
C ARG A 468 15.19 21.44 -2.83
N ILE A 469 15.27 20.41 -2.00
CA ILE A 469 14.58 19.13 -2.27
C ILE A 469 13.06 19.39 -2.18
N ARG A 470 12.38 19.17 -3.30
CA ARG A 470 10.92 19.40 -3.46
C ARG A 470 10.13 18.12 -3.69
N ALA A 471 10.79 17.09 -4.20
CA ALA A 471 10.12 15.91 -4.71
C ALA A 471 10.85 14.61 -4.33
N SER A 472 10.23 13.49 -4.66
CA SER A 472 10.76 12.14 -4.50
C SER A 472 10.34 11.26 -5.68
N ASN A 473 10.93 10.07 -5.78
CA ASN A 473 10.54 9.04 -6.73
C ASN A 473 9.19 8.35 -6.32
N PRO A 474 8.63 7.42 -7.14
CA PRO A 474 7.38 6.71 -6.85
C PRO A 474 7.22 6.12 -5.44
N CYS A 475 8.30 5.67 -4.82
CA CYS A 475 8.27 4.94 -3.56
C CYS A 475 8.85 5.75 -2.38
N SER A 476 9.22 7.02 -2.59
CA SER A 476 9.72 7.96 -1.58
C SER A 476 11.04 7.60 -0.87
N GLU A 477 11.83 6.66 -1.39
CA GLU A 477 13.18 6.35 -0.90
C GLU A 477 14.28 7.25 -1.52
N TYR A 478 14.06 7.77 -2.73
CA TYR A 478 14.96 8.72 -3.37
C TYR A 478 14.40 10.13 -3.25
N MET A 479 15.14 11.00 -2.57
CA MET A 479 14.77 12.39 -2.26
C MET A 479 15.99 13.28 -2.50
N PHE A 480 15.99 13.96 -3.64
CA PHE A 480 17.09 14.82 -4.06
C PHE A 480 16.56 15.97 -4.92
N LEU A 481 17.45 16.70 -5.60
CA LEU A 481 17.11 17.81 -6.48
C LEU A 481 16.24 17.38 -7.68
N ASP A 482 15.44 18.31 -8.20
CA ASP A 482 14.63 18.06 -9.39
C ASP A 482 15.50 17.75 -10.62
N ASP A 483 14.94 17.02 -11.59
CA ASP A 483 15.61 16.55 -12.81
C ASP A 483 16.91 15.75 -12.52
N THR A 484 16.82 14.81 -11.57
CA THR A 484 17.90 13.86 -11.23
C THR A 484 17.41 12.41 -11.21
N ALA A 485 18.33 11.47 -11.36
CA ALA A 485 18.04 10.04 -11.39
C ALA A 485 18.93 9.24 -10.43
N CYS A 486 18.39 8.12 -9.94
CA CYS A 486 19.05 7.23 -9.00
C CYS A 486 18.87 5.75 -9.40
N ASN A 487 20.00 5.04 -9.32
CA ASN A 487 20.15 3.61 -9.52
C ASN A 487 20.39 2.93 -8.18
N LEU A 488 19.80 1.74 -8.01
CA LEU A 488 19.67 1.08 -6.72
C LEU A 488 20.26 -0.33 -6.77
N ALA A 489 20.78 -0.78 -5.62
CA ALA A 489 21.06 -2.19 -5.34
C ALA A 489 20.64 -2.51 -3.90
N SER A 490 20.35 -3.78 -3.62
CA SER A 490 19.96 -4.20 -2.27
C SER A 490 20.64 -5.50 -1.89
N ALA A 491 21.38 -5.49 -0.78
CA ALA A 491 22.00 -6.68 -0.19
C ALA A 491 20.96 -7.57 0.52
N ASN A 492 21.05 -8.89 0.37
CA ASN A 492 20.23 -9.85 1.12
C ASN A 492 20.95 -10.22 2.43
N LEU A 493 20.57 -9.58 3.53
CA LEU A 493 21.26 -9.70 4.82
C LEU A 493 21.38 -11.15 5.31
N LEU A 494 20.38 -11.99 5.05
CA LEU A 494 20.34 -13.38 5.49
C LEU A 494 21.42 -14.27 4.84
N THR A 495 21.99 -13.85 3.71
CA THR A 495 23.12 -14.58 3.06
C THR A 495 24.45 -14.42 3.80
N MET A 496 24.55 -13.43 4.69
CA MET A 496 25.73 -13.13 5.51
C MET A 496 25.51 -13.52 6.99
N TYR A 497 24.45 -14.28 7.29
CA TYR A 497 24.20 -14.82 8.62
C TYR A 497 24.47 -16.33 8.66
N ASP A 498 25.44 -16.73 9.48
CA ASP A 498 25.73 -18.15 9.71
C ASP A 498 24.81 -18.70 10.80
N ARG A 499 23.90 -19.58 10.39
CA ARG A 499 22.94 -20.29 11.26
C ARG A 499 23.60 -21.21 12.28
N GLN A 500 24.83 -21.69 12.04
CA GLN A 500 25.55 -22.60 12.94
C GLN A 500 26.24 -21.84 14.06
N THR A 501 27.05 -20.83 13.75
CA THR A 501 27.73 -19.97 14.75
C THR A 501 26.83 -18.88 15.33
N LYS A 502 25.66 -18.65 14.73
CA LYS A 502 24.71 -17.57 15.04
C LYS A 502 25.30 -16.16 14.91
N GLN A 503 26.36 -15.99 14.12
CA GLN A 503 27.04 -14.71 13.88
C GLN A 503 26.66 -14.11 12.53
N PHE A 504 26.71 -12.77 12.45
CA PHE A 504 26.62 -12.03 11.19
C PHE A 504 28.04 -11.70 10.69
N ASP A 505 28.38 -12.08 9.44
CA ASP A 505 29.66 -11.74 8.81
C ASP A 505 29.65 -10.27 8.37
N VAL A 506 30.05 -9.41 9.30
CA VAL A 506 30.17 -7.97 9.08
C VAL A 506 31.19 -7.63 7.99
N GLU A 507 32.30 -8.35 7.88
CA GLU A 507 33.33 -8.08 6.88
C GLU A 507 32.84 -8.43 5.46
N ALA A 508 32.09 -9.53 5.30
CA ALA A 508 31.42 -9.86 4.04
C ALA A 508 30.45 -8.75 3.62
N PHE A 509 29.74 -8.17 4.58
CA PHE A 509 28.82 -7.06 4.35
C PHE A 509 29.57 -5.77 3.99
N GLU A 510 30.66 -5.42 4.67
CA GLU A 510 31.52 -4.28 4.30
C GLU A 510 32.12 -4.44 2.90
N HIS A 511 32.64 -5.63 2.56
CA HIS A 511 33.16 -5.95 1.22
C HIS A 511 32.09 -5.81 0.14
N LEU A 512 30.89 -6.36 0.37
CA LEU A 512 29.74 -6.21 -0.53
C LEU A 512 29.37 -4.75 -0.72
N ASN A 513 29.21 -3.99 0.36
CA ASN A 513 28.83 -2.57 0.31
C ASN A 513 29.87 -1.73 -0.44
N ARG A 514 31.16 -2.03 -0.26
CA ARG A 514 32.26 -1.44 -1.03
C ARG A 514 32.13 -1.71 -2.53
N LEU A 515 32.07 -2.99 -2.93
CA LEU A 515 31.98 -3.36 -4.36
C LEU A 515 30.73 -2.76 -5.02
N TRP A 516 29.59 -2.80 -4.34
CA TRP A 516 28.33 -2.33 -4.92
C TRP A 516 28.19 -0.81 -4.94
N THR A 517 28.87 -0.09 -4.06
CA THR A 517 29.02 1.38 -4.22
C THR A 517 29.72 1.71 -5.54
N VAL A 518 30.79 0.97 -5.89
CA VAL A 518 31.51 1.15 -7.16
C VAL A 518 30.65 0.74 -8.37
N VAL A 519 29.89 -0.38 -8.29
CA VAL A 519 28.94 -0.78 -9.35
C VAL A 519 27.90 0.32 -9.63
N LEU A 520 27.36 0.92 -8.57
CA LEU A 520 26.36 1.98 -8.71
C LEU A 520 26.98 3.26 -9.29
N GLU A 521 28.18 3.66 -8.87
CA GLU A 521 28.89 4.80 -9.43
C GLU A 521 29.29 4.61 -10.92
N ILE A 522 29.77 3.41 -11.31
CA ILE A 522 30.00 3.06 -12.72
C ILE A 522 28.69 3.15 -13.53
N SER A 523 27.58 2.76 -12.92
CA SER A 523 26.26 2.80 -13.57
C SER A 523 25.77 4.22 -13.86
N VAL A 524 26.27 5.25 -13.15
CA VAL A 524 26.05 6.66 -13.51
C VAL A 524 26.84 6.99 -14.79
N THR A 525 28.13 6.61 -14.83
CA THR A 525 29.04 6.89 -15.95
C THR A 525 28.60 6.28 -17.28
N MET A 526 28.01 5.07 -17.27
CA MET A 526 27.59 4.38 -18.50
C MET A 526 26.19 4.79 -19.02
N ALA A 527 25.40 5.52 -18.23
CA ALA A 527 23.97 5.66 -18.48
C ALA A 527 23.57 6.74 -19.51
N GLN A 528 22.40 6.53 -20.11
CA GLN A 528 21.65 7.57 -20.82
C GLN A 528 20.28 7.86 -20.15
N PHE A 529 19.77 9.07 -20.39
CA PHE A 529 18.63 9.68 -19.70
C PHE A 529 17.67 10.36 -20.70
N PRO A 530 16.38 10.55 -20.37
CA PRO A 530 15.35 10.94 -21.36
C PRO A 530 15.31 12.44 -21.71
N SER A 531 16.08 13.28 -20.99
CA SER A 531 16.22 14.73 -21.23
C SER A 531 17.67 15.17 -20.97
N LYS A 532 18.00 16.41 -21.38
CA LYS A 532 19.33 17.01 -21.24
C LYS A 532 19.69 17.25 -19.78
N GLU A 533 18.73 17.83 -19.06
CA GLU A 533 18.83 18.28 -17.67
C GLU A 533 19.09 17.08 -16.76
N ILE A 534 18.36 15.98 -16.97
CA ILE A 534 18.53 14.75 -16.18
C ILE A 534 19.91 14.13 -16.41
N ALA A 535 20.41 14.15 -17.66
CA ALA A 535 21.76 13.66 -17.96
C ALA A 535 22.84 14.53 -17.30
N GLU A 536 22.73 15.84 -17.42
CA GLU A 536 23.68 16.80 -16.84
C GLU A 536 23.69 16.74 -15.30
N LEU A 537 22.53 16.84 -14.66
CA LEU A 537 22.44 16.90 -13.19
C LEU A 537 22.74 15.55 -12.54
N SER A 538 22.35 14.42 -13.14
CA SER A 538 22.74 13.09 -12.63
C SER A 538 24.26 12.88 -12.72
N TYR A 539 24.92 13.38 -13.77
CA TYR A 539 26.39 13.35 -13.87
C TYR A 539 27.07 14.33 -12.90
N LYS A 540 26.46 15.50 -12.66
CA LYS A 540 26.96 16.56 -11.78
C LYS A 540 26.91 16.21 -10.28
N TYR A 541 25.90 15.45 -9.84
CA TYR A 541 25.72 15.07 -8.43
C TYR A 541 25.97 13.58 -8.13
N ARG A 542 25.89 12.70 -9.14
CA ARG A 542 26.26 11.28 -9.05
C ARG A 542 25.56 10.53 -7.91
N THR A 543 24.24 10.68 -7.82
CA THR A 543 23.44 10.11 -6.72
C THR A 543 23.20 8.61 -6.87
N LEU A 544 23.48 7.86 -5.81
CA LEU A 544 23.31 6.40 -5.72
C LEU A 544 22.25 6.03 -4.67
N GLY A 545 21.78 4.79 -4.71
CA GLY A 545 20.88 4.22 -3.70
C GLY A 545 21.21 2.78 -3.36
N LEU A 546 22.33 2.55 -2.67
CA LEU A 546 22.61 1.27 -2.03
C LEU A 546 21.71 1.08 -0.79
N GLY A 547 21.16 -0.13 -0.65
CA GLY A 547 20.30 -0.52 0.46
C GLY A 547 20.44 -1.99 0.82
N TYR A 548 19.50 -2.49 1.62
CA TYR A 548 19.39 -3.92 1.95
C TYR A 548 17.95 -4.41 1.89
N ALA A 549 17.77 -5.73 1.95
CA ALA A 549 16.52 -6.45 2.10
C ALA A 549 16.62 -7.48 3.24
N ASN A 550 15.49 -8.07 3.59
CA ASN A 550 15.41 -9.25 4.47
C ASN A 550 15.83 -9.02 5.93
N ILE A 551 15.74 -7.78 6.45
CA ILE A 551 16.00 -7.50 7.88
C ILE A 551 14.99 -8.20 8.79
N GLY A 552 13.71 -8.26 8.40
CA GLY A 552 12.68 -8.99 9.14
C GLY A 552 12.94 -10.49 9.17
N GLY A 553 13.36 -11.07 8.04
CA GLY A 553 13.77 -12.48 7.95
C GLY A 553 15.02 -12.79 8.77
N LEU A 554 16.01 -11.89 8.77
CA LEU A 554 17.20 -11.99 9.62
C LEU A 554 16.84 -11.96 11.11
N LEU A 555 16.06 -10.97 11.55
CA LEU A 555 15.63 -10.83 12.95
C LEU A 555 14.87 -12.07 13.43
N MET A 556 13.90 -12.54 12.64
CA MET A 556 13.15 -13.76 12.92
C MET A 556 14.11 -14.97 13.02
N THR A 557 14.99 -15.17 12.04
CA THR A 557 16.00 -16.26 12.03
C THR A 557 16.90 -16.23 13.27
N MET A 558 17.26 -15.03 13.75
CA MET A 558 18.05 -14.85 14.98
C MET A 558 17.27 -15.11 16.28
N GLY A 559 15.95 -15.31 16.21
CA GLY A 559 15.08 -15.43 17.38
C GLY A 559 14.75 -14.09 18.04
N LEU A 560 14.90 -12.96 17.31
CA LEU A 560 14.68 -11.61 17.81
C LEU A 560 13.33 -11.06 17.31
N PRO A 561 12.46 -10.54 18.20
CA PRO A 561 11.27 -9.80 17.79
C PRO A 561 11.62 -8.58 16.95
N TYR A 562 10.88 -8.35 15.87
CA TYR A 562 11.01 -7.13 15.07
C TYR A 562 10.69 -5.88 15.92
N ASP A 563 9.67 -5.96 16.78
CA ASP A 563 9.39 -4.94 17.81
C ASP A 563 10.21 -5.20 19.09
N SER A 564 11.53 -5.05 19.00
CA SER A 564 12.42 -5.06 20.16
C SER A 564 13.53 -4.03 20.04
N ASP A 565 14.09 -3.60 21.17
CA ASP A 565 15.22 -2.67 21.18
C ASP A 565 16.46 -3.32 20.54
N ALA A 566 16.69 -4.61 20.77
CA ALA A 566 17.76 -5.36 20.10
C ALA A 566 17.56 -5.48 18.58
N GLY A 567 16.31 -5.65 18.12
CA GLY A 567 16.00 -5.68 16.70
C GLY A 567 16.21 -4.33 16.01
N ARG A 568 15.78 -3.24 16.67
CA ARG A 568 16.03 -1.86 16.24
C ARG A 568 17.52 -1.50 16.24
N ALA A 569 18.24 -1.86 17.30
CA ALA A 569 19.68 -1.62 17.44
C ALA A 569 20.48 -2.36 16.35
N LEU A 570 20.13 -3.61 16.04
CA LEU A 570 20.75 -4.37 14.94
C LEU A 570 20.49 -3.71 13.58
N ALA A 571 19.23 -3.33 13.30
CA ALA A 571 18.89 -2.65 12.05
C ALA A 571 19.62 -1.32 11.91
N GLY A 572 19.68 -0.51 12.98
CA GLY A 572 20.45 0.72 13.03
C GLY A 572 21.94 0.50 12.77
N ALA A 573 22.56 -0.48 13.44
CA ALA A 573 23.98 -0.80 13.28
C ALA A 573 24.32 -1.24 11.84
N LEU A 574 23.54 -2.15 11.25
CA LEU A 574 23.73 -2.58 9.86
C LEU A 574 23.53 -1.43 8.87
N THR A 575 22.55 -0.55 9.12
CA THR A 575 22.35 0.65 8.28
C THR A 575 23.51 1.64 8.39
N ALA A 576 24.04 1.83 9.61
CA ALA A 576 25.19 2.69 9.87
C ALA A 576 26.46 2.16 9.17
N ILE A 577 26.74 0.86 9.26
CA ILE A 577 27.87 0.20 8.57
C ILE A 577 27.73 0.38 7.06
N MET A 578 26.56 0.06 6.49
CA MET A 578 26.31 0.16 5.05
C MET A 578 26.61 1.56 4.49
N THR A 579 26.03 2.60 5.08
CA THR A 579 26.20 3.97 4.57
C THR A 579 27.58 4.54 4.91
N GLY A 580 28.15 4.23 6.07
CA GLY A 580 29.52 4.63 6.42
C GLY A 580 30.54 4.06 5.44
N VAL A 581 30.44 2.76 5.10
CA VAL A 581 31.30 2.11 4.09
C VAL A 581 31.05 2.69 2.69
N ALA A 582 29.80 2.98 2.33
CA ALA A 582 29.49 3.60 1.03
C ALA A 582 30.12 4.98 0.90
N TYR A 583 30.03 5.84 1.92
CA TYR A 583 30.67 7.17 1.88
C TYR A 583 32.19 7.11 1.99
N ALA A 584 32.76 6.19 2.79
CA ALA A 584 34.21 5.94 2.79
C ALA A 584 34.70 5.51 1.40
N THR A 585 33.99 4.60 0.74
CA THR A 585 34.30 4.15 -0.64
C THR A 585 34.12 5.30 -1.65
N SER A 586 33.12 6.17 -1.46
CA SER A 586 32.91 7.37 -2.27
C SER A 586 34.05 8.38 -2.13
N ALA A 587 34.61 8.56 -0.93
CA ALA A 587 35.78 9.41 -0.71
C ALA A 587 37.07 8.81 -1.31
N GLU A 588 37.23 7.48 -1.28
CA GLU A 588 38.34 6.81 -1.96
C GLU A 588 38.24 6.90 -3.49
N MET A 589 37.03 6.83 -4.05
CA MET A 589 36.82 7.14 -5.47
C MET A 589 37.13 8.61 -5.78
N ALA A 590 36.86 9.53 -4.85
CA ALA A 590 37.21 10.95 -5.02
C ALA A 590 38.73 11.20 -5.02
N ALA A 591 39.49 10.42 -4.23
CA ALA A 591 40.95 10.50 -4.22
C ALA A 591 41.59 10.14 -5.58
N GLU A 592 40.98 9.21 -6.32
CA GLU A 592 41.51 8.68 -7.59
C GLU A 592 40.91 9.37 -8.82
N LEU A 593 39.63 9.76 -8.77
CA LEU A 593 38.84 10.25 -9.91
C LEU A 593 38.30 11.69 -9.74
N GLY A 594 38.57 12.33 -8.60
CA GLY A 594 37.97 13.60 -8.18
C GLY A 594 36.58 13.46 -7.56
N ALA A 595 36.20 14.40 -6.70
CA ALA A 595 34.86 14.50 -6.13
C ALA A 595 33.76 14.70 -7.21
N PHE A 596 32.47 14.64 -6.84
CA PHE A 596 31.41 14.99 -7.80
C PHE A 596 31.55 16.46 -8.25
N PRO A 597 31.23 16.81 -9.51
CA PRO A 597 31.48 18.16 -10.06
C PRO A 597 30.91 19.35 -9.28
N ALA A 598 29.85 19.16 -8.49
CA ALA A 598 29.26 20.19 -7.63
C ALA A 598 29.73 20.16 -6.15
N TYR A 599 30.80 19.42 -5.83
CA TYR A 599 31.23 19.23 -4.45
C TYR A 599 31.76 20.52 -3.80
N GLU A 600 32.57 21.32 -4.49
CA GLU A 600 33.18 22.52 -3.92
C GLU A 600 32.12 23.52 -3.42
N ASP A 601 31.09 23.77 -4.22
CA ASP A 601 29.94 24.62 -3.86
C ASP A 601 29.12 24.08 -2.66
N ASN A 602 29.32 22.83 -2.26
CA ASN A 602 28.52 22.12 -1.27
C ASN A 602 29.33 21.47 -0.14
N ALA A 603 30.65 21.68 -0.09
CA ALA A 603 31.56 20.95 0.79
C ALA A 603 31.17 21.08 2.28
N ASP A 604 30.87 22.30 2.74
CA ASP A 604 30.44 22.57 4.11
C ASP A 604 29.11 21.87 4.46
N ALA A 605 28.14 21.87 3.53
CA ALA A 605 26.84 21.24 3.73
C ALA A 605 26.93 19.71 3.72
N MET A 606 27.74 19.15 2.83
CA MET A 606 28.06 17.72 2.78
C MET A 606 28.76 17.28 4.07
N LEU A 607 29.82 17.96 4.49
CA LEU A 607 30.55 17.64 5.72
C LEU A 607 29.69 17.82 6.98
N LYS A 608 28.81 18.82 7.04
CA LYS A 608 27.78 18.95 8.10
C LYS A 608 26.92 17.69 8.21
N VAL A 609 26.40 17.21 7.08
CA VAL A 609 25.55 16.00 7.02
C VAL A 609 26.33 14.75 7.45
N ILE A 610 27.57 14.57 6.99
CA ILE A 610 28.42 13.44 7.39
C ILE A 610 28.77 13.50 8.88
N ARG A 611 29.07 14.68 9.45
CA ARG A 611 29.26 14.84 10.90
C ARG A 611 28.01 14.47 11.68
N ASN A 612 26.82 14.86 11.22
CA ASN A 612 25.55 14.47 11.86
C ASN A 612 25.30 12.95 11.81
N HIS A 613 25.52 12.30 10.67
CA HIS A 613 25.45 10.84 10.57
C HIS A 613 26.45 10.16 11.52
N ARG A 614 27.68 10.68 11.61
CA ARG A 614 28.71 10.19 12.53
C ARG A 614 28.29 10.32 13.99
N ARG A 615 27.75 11.47 14.43
CA ARG A 615 27.24 11.67 15.79
C ARG A 615 26.16 10.64 16.15
N ALA A 616 25.20 10.42 15.26
CA ALA A 616 24.20 9.37 15.42
C ALA A 616 24.84 7.98 15.56
N ALA A 617 25.88 7.68 14.77
CA ALA A 617 26.55 6.38 14.80
C ALA A 617 27.42 6.17 16.05
N HIS A 618 27.90 7.25 16.69
CA HIS A 618 28.55 7.20 18.02
C HIS A 618 27.55 7.18 19.18
N GLY A 619 26.24 7.25 18.92
CA GLY A 619 25.19 7.20 19.94
C GLY A 619 24.86 8.55 20.59
N GLU A 620 25.28 9.67 20.00
CA GLU A 620 25.10 11.01 20.57
C GLU A 620 23.65 11.50 20.43
N ALA A 621 22.98 11.86 21.53
CA ALA A 621 21.61 12.37 21.52
C ALA A 621 21.49 13.88 21.21
N GLU A 622 22.58 14.63 21.34
CA GLU A 622 22.65 16.09 21.18
C GLU A 622 23.88 16.47 20.31
N GLY A 623 24.04 17.77 20.01
CA GLY A 623 25.21 18.28 19.27
C GLY A 623 25.09 18.26 17.74
N TYR A 624 23.92 17.87 17.20
CA TYR A 624 23.64 17.91 15.77
C TYR A 624 23.68 19.34 15.18
N GLU A 625 24.28 19.49 14.01
CA GLU A 625 24.42 20.75 13.29
C GLU A 625 23.20 21.02 12.39
N PHE A 626 22.45 22.09 12.69
CA PHE A 626 21.34 22.60 11.87
C PHE A 626 20.29 21.54 11.48
N LEU A 627 19.78 20.83 12.48
CA LEU A 627 18.58 19.98 12.36
C LEU A 627 17.44 20.59 13.18
N SER A 628 16.22 20.60 12.63
CA SER A 628 15.02 21.13 13.30
C SER A 628 14.43 20.13 14.31
N ILE A 629 14.63 18.84 14.07
CA ILE A 629 14.24 17.72 14.93
C ILE A 629 15.47 16.79 15.06
N SER A 630 15.84 16.42 16.29
CA SER A 630 16.93 15.46 16.53
C SER A 630 16.55 14.05 16.04
N PRO A 631 17.46 13.33 15.38
CA PRO A 631 17.24 11.94 15.01
C PRO A 631 17.33 10.99 16.22
N VAL A 632 16.90 9.74 16.04
CA VAL A 632 17.18 8.66 17.00
C VAL A 632 18.65 8.23 16.87
N PRO A 633 19.49 8.28 17.91
CA PRO A 633 20.89 7.82 17.83
C PRO A 633 20.99 6.29 17.80
N LEU A 634 22.16 5.75 17.44
CA LEU A 634 22.44 4.32 17.50
C LEU A 634 22.47 3.83 18.94
N ASP A 635 21.56 2.92 19.29
CA ASP A 635 21.52 2.26 20.59
C ASP A 635 22.58 1.16 20.70
N HIS A 636 23.81 1.55 21.06
CA HIS A 636 24.92 0.62 21.29
C HIS A 636 24.67 -0.39 22.42
N ALA A 637 23.80 -0.08 23.38
CA ALA A 637 23.59 -0.93 24.56
C ALA A 637 22.77 -2.18 24.23
N ASN A 638 21.89 -2.12 23.23
CA ASN A 638 21.02 -3.23 22.83
C ASN A 638 21.51 -3.99 21.58
N ILE A 639 22.65 -3.65 20.98
CA ILE A 639 23.19 -4.39 19.82
C ILE A 639 23.49 -5.84 20.23
N PRO A 640 22.88 -6.86 19.58
CA PRO A 640 22.99 -8.26 20.02
C PRO A 640 24.36 -8.91 19.75
N GLN A 641 25.21 -8.28 18.94
CA GLN A 641 26.57 -8.74 18.61
C GLN A 641 27.56 -7.58 18.81
N GLY A 642 28.46 -7.71 19.80
CA GLY A 642 29.24 -6.58 20.33
C GLY A 642 30.20 -5.90 19.34
N ASN A 643 30.61 -6.58 18.26
CA ASN A 643 31.47 -6.00 17.22
C ASN A 643 30.73 -5.02 16.30
N LEU A 644 29.42 -5.16 16.09
CA LEU A 644 28.70 -4.35 15.09
C LEU A 644 28.67 -2.84 15.45
N GLY A 645 28.61 -2.50 16.74
CA GLY A 645 28.72 -1.11 17.20
C GLY A 645 30.09 -0.48 16.93
N ASP A 646 31.16 -1.28 17.03
CA ASP A 646 32.52 -0.82 16.75
C ASP A 646 32.74 -0.60 15.24
N HIS A 647 32.27 -1.54 14.41
CA HIS A 647 32.29 -1.40 12.95
C HIS A 647 31.46 -0.19 12.48
N ALA A 648 30.27 0.04 13.06
CA ALA A 648 29.45 1.21 12.75
C ALA A 648 30.19 2.53 13.01
N ARG A 649 30.87 2.66 14.16
CA ARG A 649 31.66 3.85 14.49
C ARG A 649 32.88 4.00 13.57
N ALA A 650 33.62 2.91 13.34
CA ALA A 650 34.80 2.91 12.47
C ALA A 650 34.48 3.28 11.01
N ALA A 651 33.34 2.82 10.49
CA ALA A 651 32.88 3.15 9.14
C ALA A 651 32.65 4.66 8.97
N TRP A 652 31.98 5.32 9.94
CA TRP A 652 31.73 6.77 9.90
C TRP A 652 32.95 7.62 10.24
N ASP A 653 33.83 7.15 11.13
CA ASP A 653 35.13 7.79 11.39
C ASP A 653 36.02 7.79 10.13
N ARG A 654 36.03 6.67 9.39
CA ARG A 654 36.72 6.55 8.10
C ARG A 654 36.08 7.43 7.02
N ALA A 655 34.74 7.43 6.93
CA ALA A 655 34.02 8.25 5.95
C ALA A 655 34.31 9.74 6.12
N LEU A 656 34.20 10.26 7.35
CA LEU A 656 34.51 11.67 7.63
C LEU A 656 35.97 12.00 7.32
N ARG A 657 36.92 11.21 7.86
CA ARG A 657 38.37 11.48 7.67
C ARG A 657 38.77 11.51 6.20
N LEU A 658 38.33 10.55 5.40
CA LEU A 658 38.67 10.50 3.97
C LEU A 658 37.94 11.59 3.18
N GLY A 659 36.71 11.94 3.56
CA GLY A 659 35.96 13.02 2.91
C GLY A 659 36.46 14.43 3.23
N GLU A 660 37.04 14.64 4.41
CA GLU A 660 37.79 15.87 4.73
C GLU A 660 39.10 15.97 3.92
N GLU A 661 39.71 14.84 3.56
CA GLU A 661 40.97 14.78 2.80
C GLU A 661 40.78 14.86 1.27
N HIS A 662 39.69 14.31 0.74
CA HIS A 662 39.50 14.10 -0.71
C HIS A 662 38.14 14.57 -1.27
N GLY A 663 37.20 14.96 -0.40
CA GLY A 663 35.79 15.12 -0.77
C GLY A 663 35.10 13.78 -1.03
N TYR A 664 33.96 13.81 -1.73
CA TYR A 664 33.15 12.61 -2.01
C TYR A 664 32.83 12.53 -3.50
N ARG A 665 32.81 11.31 -4.05
CA ARG A 665 32.43 11.05 -5.45
C ARG A 665 30.92 11.14 -5.67
N ASN A 666 30.11 11.06 -4.63
CA ASN A 666 28.65 10.93 -4.72
C ASN A 666 27.95 11.84 -3.69
N ALA A 667 26.99 12.65 -4.14
CA ALA A 667 26.21 13.55 -3.29
C ALA A 667 25.19 12.84 -2.39
N GLN A 668 24.78 11.63 -2.77
CA GLN A 668 23.90 10.72 -2.01
C GLN A 668 24.35 9.29 -2.34
N ALA A 669 24.38 8.40 -1.33
CA ALA A 669 24.92 7.05 -1.49
C ALA A 669 23.88 5.92 -1.26
N THR A 670 22.89 6.15 -0.40
CA THR A 670 22.08 5.08 0.21
C THR A 670 20.60 5.42 0.35
N VAL A 671 19.75 4.40 0.18
CA VAL A 671 18.29 4.43 0.37
C VAL A 671 17.80 3.06 0.84
N LEU A 672 16.62 2.97 1.45
CA LEU A 672 15.95 1.68 1.66
C LEU A 672 14.72 1.58 0.76
N ALA A 673 14.84 0.81 -0.32
CA ALA A 673 13.81 0.64 -1.33
C ALA A 673 12.83 -0.51 -0.99
N PRO A 674 11.64 -0.59 -1.63
CA PRO A 674 10.68 -1.67 -1.37
C PRO A 674 11.19 -3.07 -1.75
N THR A 675 12.13 -3.17 -2.69
CA THR A 675 12.69 -4.44 -3.24
C THR A 675 11.70 -5.47 -3.83
N GLY A 676 10.40 -5.21 -3.91
CA GLY A 676 9.34 -6.24 -4.09
C GLY A 676 9.37 -7.19 -5.30
N THR A 677 10.23 -7.00 -6.31
CA THR A 677 10.56 -8.07 -7.30
C THR A 677 11.96 -8.64 -7.11
N ILE A 678 12.95 -7.83 -6.70
CA ILE A 678 14.33 -8.30 -6.51
C ILE A 678 14.48 -9.13 -5.22
N GLY A 679 13.66 -8.89 -4.20
CA GLY A 679 13.57 -9.79 -3.03
C GLY A 679 13.13 -11.20 -3.42
N LEU A 680 12.23 -11.33 -4.42
CA LEU A 680 11.79 -12.65 -4.92
C LEU A 680 12.86 -13.36 -5.75
N VAL A 681 13.73 -12.63 -6.46
CA VAL A 681 14.86 -13.26 -7.20
C VAL A 681 16.05 -13.56 -6.27
N MET A 682 16.12 -12.91 -5.10
CA MET A 682 17.10 -13.19 -4.05
C MET A 682 16.63 -14.20 -2.99
N ASP A 683 15.42 -14.78 -3.14
CA ASP A 683 14.78 -15.65 -2.14
C ASP A 683 14.75 -15.03 -0.71
N CYS A 684 14.42 -13.74 -0.62
CA CYS A 684 14.20 -13.05 0.66
C CYS A 684 12.81 -13.37 1.25
N ASP A 685 12.75 -13.71 2.54
CA ASP A 685 11.48 -13.86 3.27
C ASP A 685 10.74 -12.52 3.41
N THR A 686 11.48 -11.45 3.70
CA THR A 686 10.95 -10.08 3.83
C THR A 686 11.69 -9.09 2.92
N THR A 687 11.00 -8.00 2.55
CA THR A 687 11.42 -7.09 1.48
C THR A 687 11.90 -5.75 2.03
N GLY A 688 13.09 -5.28 1.65
CA GLY A 688 13.61 -3.99 2.14
C GLY A 688 13.76 -3.98 3.67
N ILE A 689 13.21 -2.95 4.32
CA ILE A 689 13.08 -2.86 5.78
C ILE A 689 11.81 -3.54 6.32
N GLU A 690 10.92 -4.06 5.46
CA GLU A 690 9.64 -4.63 5.90
C GLU A 690 9.83 -5.83 6.85
N PRO A 691 8.97 -5.98 7.87
CA PRO A 691 8.75 -7.28 8.52
C PRO A 691 8.05 -8.23 7.55
N ASP A 692 7.80 -9.48 7.95
CA ASP A 692 6.94 -10.33 7.14
C ASP A 692 5.49 -9.80 7.17
N PHE A 693 4.80 -9.89 6.04
CA PHE A 693 3.39 -9.54 5.90
C PHE A 693 2.50 -10.55 6.64
N ALA A 694 2.78 -11.85 6.45
CA ALA A 694 2.18 -12.98 7.15
C ALA A 694 3.03 -14.24 6.91
N LEU A 695 3.11 -15.15 7.90
CA LEU A 695 3.93 -16.37 7.83
C LEU A 695 3.57 -17.28 6.64
N VAL A 696 2.28 -17.33 6.29
CA VAL A 696 1.76 -17.93 5.06
C VAL A 696 0.96 -16.85 4.33
N LYS A 697 1.37 -16.52 3.11
CA LYS A 697 0.81 -15.38 2.34
C LYS A 697 0.44 -15.79 0.92
N PHE A 698 -0.70 -15.31 0.44
CA PHE A 698 -1.23 -15.63 -0.88
C PHE A 698 -1.10 -14.43 -1.81
N LYS A 699 -0.45 -14.63 -2.96
CA LYS A 699 -0.26 -13.61 -3.98
C LYS A 699 -1.17 -13.88 -5.18
N LYS A 700 -2.06 -12.94 -5.50
CA LYS A 700 -2.89 -13.02 -6.72
C LYS A 700 -2.02 -12.78 -7.96
N LEU A 701 -2.20 -13.58 -9.01
CA LEU A 701 -1.50 -13.42 -10.28
C LEU A 701 -2.32 -12.56 -11.27
N ALA A 702 -1.63 -11.77 -12.09
CA ALA A 702 -2.26 -11.04 -13.18
C ALA A 702 -2.75 -12.05 -14.24
N GLY A 703 -4.05 -12.04 -14.55
CA GLY A 703 -4.73 -13.11 -15.31
C GLY A 703 -5.48 -14.14 -14.44
N GLY A 704 -5.42 -14.02 -13.11
CA GLY A 704 -6.13 -14.88 -12.17
C GLY A 704 -5.28 -16.00 -11.56
N GLY A 705 -5.80 -16.61 -10.48
CA GLY A 705 -5.08 -17.61 -9.68
C GLY A 705 -4.25 -17.01 -8.53
N TYR A 706 -3.82 -17.89 -7.61
CA TYR A 706 -3.06 -17.53 -6.41
C TYR A 706 -1.79 -18.39 -6.27
N PHE A 707 -0.75 -17.80 -5.69
CA PHE A 707 0.50 -18.48 -5.32
C PHE A 707 0.70 -18.43 -3.80
N LYS A 708 0.88 -19.60 -3.15
CA LYS A 708 1.15 -19.74 -1.70
C LYS A 708 2.66 -19.53 -1.45
N ILE A 709 3.01 -18.57 -0.62
CA ILE A 709 4.38 -18.32 -0.14
C ILE A 709 4.40 -18.68 1.35
N ILE A 710 5.42 -19.43 1.77
CA ILE A 710 5.63 -19.86 3.16
C ILE A 710 6.97 -19.28 3.62
N ASN A 711 6.97 -18.61 4.77
CA ASN A 711 8.16 -18.09 5.43
C ASN A 711 9.15 -19.23 5.78
N GLN A 712 10.42 -19.09 5.40
CA GLN A 712 11.48 -20.07 5.64
C GLN A 712 12.31 -19.76 6.90
N ALA A 713 12.19 -18.55 7.46
CA ALA A 713 12.87 -18.15 8.69
C ALA A 713 12.28 -18.79 9.95
N ALA A 714 10.99 -19.18 9.95
CA ALA A 714 10.31 -19.67 11.14
C ALA A 714 10.91 -20.97 11.76
N PRO A 715 11.27 -22.01 10.99
CA PRO A 715 11.99 -23.18 11.54
C PRO A 715 13.34 -22.82 12.16
N ASP A 716 14.11 -21.92 11.53
CA ASP A 716 15.41 -21.50 12.04
C ASP A 716 15.27 -20.63 13.30
N ALA A 717 14.25 -19.78 13.38
CA ALA A 717 13.89 -19.04 14.59
C ALA A 717 13.64 -20.01 15.77
N LEU A 718 12.92 -21.11 15.54
CA LEU A 718 12.66 -22.11 16.57
C LEU A 718 13.94 -22.83 17.01
N ARG A 719 14.87 -23.13 16.09
CA ARG A 719 16.22 -23.62 16.44
C ARG A 719 17.02 -22.57 17.23
N ALA A 720 16.92 -21.30 16.86
CA ALA A 720 17.59 -20.20 17.56
C ALA A 720 17.13 -20.10 19.02
N LEU A 721 15.82 -20.25 19.25
CA LEU A 721 15.11 -20.26 20.54
C LEU A 721 15.25 -21.58 21.33
N GLY A 722 15.88 -22.61 20.77
CA GLY A 722 16.24 -23.85 21.47
C GLY A 722 15.17 -24.95 21.49
N TYR A 723 14.20 -24.93 20.57
CA TYR A 723 13.27 -26.05 20.38
C TYR A 723 13.96 -27.24 19.70
N ARG A 724 13.47 -28.46 19.97
CA ARG A 724 13.96 -29.70 19.34
C ARG A 724 13.33 -29.89 17.97
N GLU A 725 14.03 -30.52 17.02
CA GLU A 725 13.49 -30.79 15.67
C GLU A 725 12.12 -31.49 15.67
N SER A 726 11.83 -32.35 16.66
CA SER A 726 10.51 -32.98 16.83
C SER A 726 9.40 -32.00 17.23
N GLU A 727 9.72 -30.96 18.00
CA GLU A 727 8.78 -29.90 18.38
C GLU A 727 8.60 -28.92 17.21
N ILE A 728 9.69 -28.62 16.48
CA ILE A 728 9.67 -27.79 15.27
C ILE A 728 8.78 -28.41 14.20
N ALA A 729 8.89 -29.72 13.94
CA ALA A 729 8.06 -30.40 12.95
C ALA A 729 6.55 -30.34 13.29
N GLU A 730 6.18 -30.46 14.56
CA GLU A 730 4.78 -30.34 15.02
C GLU A 730 4.26 -28.89 14.92
N ILE A 731 5.11 -27.90 15.23
CA ILE A 731 4.81 -26.47 15.09
C ILE A 731 4.66 -26.09 13.60
N GLU A 732 5.52 -26.60 12.73
CA GLU A 732 5.46 -26.38 11.28
C GLU A 732 4.22 -27.05 10.67
N ALA A 733 3.92 -28.30 11.04
CA ALA A 733 2.73 -29.01 10.58
C ALA A 733 1.43 -28.31 11.02
N TYR A 734 1.41 -27.67 12.19
CA TYR A 734 0.30 -26.82 12.63
C TYR A 734 0.12 -25.59 11.73
N ALA A 735 1.20 -24.87 11.42
CA ALA A 735 1.12 -23.64 10.63
C ALA A 735 0.87 -23.89 9.12
N VAL A 736 1.59 -24.84 8.52
CA VAL A 736 1.59 -25.10 7.06
C VAL A 736 0.51 -26.09 6.63
N GLY A 737 0.12 -26.99 7.54
CA GLY A 737 -0.80 -28.10 7.28
C GLY A 737 -0.08 -29.40 6.90
N HIS A 738 -0.71 -30.54 7.18
CA HIS A 738 -0.16 -31.87 6.87
C HIS A 738 -0.24 -32.22 5.37
N GLY A 739 -1.02 -31.47 4.57
CA GLY A 739 -1.25 -31.74 3.15
C GLY A 739 -1.93 -33.09 2.88
N SER A 740 -2.56 -33.70 3.89
CA SER A 740 -3.17 -35.04 3.87
C SER A 740 -4.36 -35.09 4.83
N MET A 741 -5.44 -35.78 4.45
CA MET A 741 -6.58 -36.05 5.34
C MET A 741 -6.43 -37.34 6.17
N GLY A 742 -5.29 -38.02 6.13
CA GLY A 742 -5.09 -39.34 6.74
C GLY A 742 -5.37 -39.42 8.24
N GLN A 743 -5.07 -38.35 9.00
CA GLN A 743 -5.40 -38.20 10.43
C GLN A 743 -6.29 -36.99 10.72
N ALA A 744 -6.95 -36.44 9.69
CA ALA A 744 -7.78 -35.26 9.84
C ALA A 744 -9.03 -35.55 10.71
N PRO A 745 -9.39 -34.63 11.63
CA PRO A 745 -10.59 -34.77 12.43
C PRO A 745 -11.85 -34.66 11.55
N ALA A 746 -12.83 -35.52 11.82
CA ALA A 746 -14.13 -35.63 11.14
C ALA A 746 -14.12 -35.96 9.62
N ILE A 747 -13.32 -35.28 8.78
CA ILE A 747 -13.23 -35.50 7.33
C ILE A 747 -11.92 -36.23 7.02
N ASN A 748 -12.00 -37.55 6.85
CA ASN A 748 -10.86 -38.42 6.58
C ASN A 748 -11.28 -39.62 5.70
N PRO A 749 -10.34 -40.44 5.20
CA PRO A 749 -10.68 -41.56 4.32
C PRO A 749 -11.72 -42.54 4.90
N GLY A 750 -11.79 -42.70 6.23
CA GLY A 750 -12.80 -43.53 6.88
C GLY A 750 -14.20 -42.93 6.79
N SER A 751 -14.36 -41.65 7.13
CA SER A 751 -15.67 -40.99 7.08
C SER A 751 -16.16 -40.72 5.65
N LEU A 752 -15.26 -40.50 4.69
CA LEU A 752 -15.60 -40.37 3.27
C LEU A 752 -16.08 -41.70 2.66
N ARG A 753 -15.41 -42.84 2.97
CA ARG A 753 -15.90 -44.17 2.57
C ARG A 753 -17.31 -44.44 3.10
N ALA A 754 -17.59 -44.06 4.36
CA ALA A 754 -18.91 -44.19 4.96
C ALA A 754 -20.00 -43.34 4.27
N LYS A 755 -19.62 -42.29 3.53
CA LYS A 755 -20.50 -41.47 2.68
C LYS A 755 -20.47 -41.87 1.18
N GLY A 756 -19.84 -43.01 0.83
CA GLY A 756 -19.88 -43.57 -0.53
C GLY A 756 -18.73 -43.16 -1.46
N PHE A 757 -17.66 -42.54 -0.94
CA PHE A 757 -16.46 -42.27 -1.75
C PHE A 757 -15.66 -43.55 -2.00
N SER A 758 -15.30 -43.81 -3.27
CA SER A 758 -14.37 -44.87 -3.64
C SER A 758 -12.91 -44.45 -3.42
N ASP A 759 -12.02 -45.43 -3.29
CA ASP A 759 -10.59 -45.24 -3.07
C ASP A 759 -9.94 -44.36 -4.16
N ASP A 760 -10.37 -44.51 -5.42
CA ASP A 760 -9.88 -43.70 -6.54
C ASP A 760 -10.25 -42.21 -6.38
N LYS A 761 -11.46 -41.92 -5.85
CA LYS A 761 -11.92 -40.53 -5.60
C LYS A 761 -11.26 -39.93 -4.37
N ILE A 762 -10.99 -40.75 -3.34
CA ILE A 762 -10.20 -40.34 -2.18
C ILE A 762 -8.77 -40.01 -2.60
N ALA A 763 -8.15 -40.84 -3.45
CA ALA A 763 -6.81 -40.58 -4.00
C ALA A 763 -6.77 -39.32 -4.88
N ALA A 764 -7.82 -39.07 -5.68
CA ALA A 764 -7.94 -37.84 -6.47
C ALA A 764 -8.04 -36.58 -5.59
N ILE A 765 -8.79 -36.63 -4.47
CA ILE A 765 -8.79 -35.55 -3.47
C ILE A 765 -7.40 -35.41 -2.85
N GLU A 766 -6.81 -36.49 -2.35
CA GLU A 766 -5.51 -36.51 -1.66
C GLU A 766 -4.40 -35.85 -2.51
N ALA A 767 -4.39 -36.08 -3.82
CA ALA A 767 -3.46 -35.48 -4.76
C ALA A 767 -3.58 -33.94 -4.83
N GLY A 768 -4.79 -33.40 -4.67
CA GLY A 768 -5.06 -31.95 -4.68
C GLY A 768 -4.82 -31.23 -3.34
N LEU A 769 -4.87 -31.95 -2.21
CA LEU A 769 -4.80 -31.35 -0.87
C LEU A 769 -3.49 -30.61 -0.58
N LYS A 770 -2.35 -31.06 -1.12
CA LYS A 770 -1.03 -30.43 -0.88
C LYS A 770 -0.93 -28.99 -1.40
N SER A 771 -1.68 -28.67 -2.46
CA SER A 771 -1.78 -27.33 -3.05
C SER A 771 -3.05 -26.59 -2.61
N ALA A 772 -3.91 -27.22 -1.81
CA ALA A 772 -5.17 -26.63 -1.38
C ALA A 772 -4.95 -25.55 -0.32
N PHE A 773 -5.84 -24.56 -0.36
CA PHE A 773 -5.86 -23.40 0.54
C PHE A 773 -7.11 -23.43 1.44
N ASP A 774 -8.23 -23.93 0.91
CA ASP A 774 -9.32 -24.51 1.68
C ASP A 774 -9.69 -25.87 1.04
N ILE A 775 -9.98 -26.89 1.86
CA ILE A 775 -10.38 -28.21 1.36
C ILE A 775 -11.59 -28.16 0.42
N LYS A 776 -12.49 -27.18 0.58
CA LYS A 776 -13.65 -26.96 -0.30
C LYS A 776 -13.26 -26.88 -1.79
N PHE A 777 -12.10 -26.28 -2.10
CA PHE A 777 -11.62 -26.16 -3.48
C PHE A 777 -11.18 -27.49 -4.10
N VAL A 778 -11.03 -28.56 -3.32
CA VAL A 778 -10.75 -29.91 -3.81
C VAL A 778 -12.02 -30.78 -3.85
N PHE A 779 -12.98 -30.53 -2.96
CA PHE A 779 -14.32 -31.15 -2.96
C PHE A 779 -15.25 -30.50 -4.01
N ASN A 780 -14.80 -30.44 -5.26
CA ASN A 780 -15.46 -29.75 -6.36
C ASN A 780 -15.89 -30.69 -7.51
N ARG A 781 -16.64 -30.13 -8.48
CA ARG A 781 -17.13 -30.83 -9.69
C ARG A 781 -16.03 -31.39 -10.57
N TRP A 782 -14.94 -30.66 -10.77
CA TRP A 782 -13.82 -31.02 -11.64
C TRP A 782 -12.97 -32.17 -11.10
N THR A 783 -12.73 -32.22 -9.79
CA THR A 783 -11.95 -33.26 -9.12
C THR A 783 -12.75 -34.57 -9.00
N LEU A 784 -14.05 -34.47 -8.72
CA LEU A 784 -14.89 -35.65 -8.44
C LEU A 784 -15.65 -36.17 -9.66
N GLY A 785 -15.99 -35.31 -10.61
CA GLY A 785 -16.71 -35.65 -11.84
C GLY A 785 -18.22 -35.80 -11.65
N ASP A 786 -18.97 -35.35 -12.66
CA ASP A 786 -20.43 -35.28 -12.67
C ASP A 786 -21.10 -36.63 -12.40
N ASP A 787 -20.61 -37.70 -13.02
CA ASP A 787 -21.16 -39.06 -12.88
C ASP A 787 -21.17 -39.54 -11.43
N PHE A 788 -20.13 -39.20 -10.67
CA PHE A 788 -20.03 -39.57 -9.26
C PHE A 788 -20.95 -38.68 -8.39
N LEU A 789 -20.95 -37.37 -8.65
CA LEU A 789 -21.76 -36.40 -7.90
C LEU A 789 -23.26 -36.62 -8.10
N MET A 790 -23.72 -36.84 -9.33
CA MET A 790 -25.12 -37.09 -9.65
C MET A 790 -25.52 -38.54 -9.37
N GLY A 791 -24.71 -39.52 -9.78
CA GLY A 791 -25.06 -40.94 -9.69
C GLY A 791 -24.93 -41.54 -8.28
N THR A 792 -23.85 -41.20 -7.56
CA THR A 792 -23.58 -41.77 -6.23
C THR A 792 -24.02 -40.83 -5.11
N LEU A 793 -23.58 -39.57 -5.15
CA LEU A 793 -23.87 -38.58 -4.10
C LEU A 793 -25.22 -37.87 -4.27
N LYS A 794 -25.93 -38.11 -5.38
CA LYS A 794 -27.28 -37.59 -5.68
C LYS A 794 -27.41 -36.06 -5.62
N VAL A 795 -26.34 -35.35 -6.00
CA VAL A 795 -26.37 -33.89 -6.13
C VAL A 795 -27.25 -33.51 -7.34
N PRO A 796 -28.26 -32.62 -7.18
CA PRO A 796 -29.08 -32.16 -8.30
C PRO A 796 -28.27 -31.37 -9.33
N ALA A 797 -28.57 -31.54 -10.63
CA ALA A 797 -27.86 -30.85 -11.72
C ALA A 797 -27.93 -29.31 -11.62
N GLU A 798 -29.04 -28.79 -11.09
CA GLU A 798 -29.24 -27.36 -10.83
C GLU A 798 -28.21 -26.82 -9.83
N LYS A 799 -27.90 -27.58 -8.76
CA LYS A 799 -26.87 -27.21 -7.78
C LYS A 799 -25.43 -27.39 -8.28
N LEU A 800 -25.20 -28.30 -9.23
CA LEU A 800 -23.90 -28.41 -9.92
C LEU A 800 -23.64 -27.27 -10.92
N SER A 801 -24.64 -26.42 -11.15
CA SER A 801 -24.58 -25.22 -11.99
C SER A 801 -24.50 -23.93 -11.17
N ASP A 802 -24.57 -24.05 -9.83
CA ASP A 802 -24.66 -22.95 -8.89
C ASP A 802 -23.26 -22.63 -8.32
N PRO A 803 -22.71 -21.41 -8.53
CA PRO A 803 -21.38 -21.06 -8.04
C PRO A 803 -21.21 -21.10 -6.53
N THR A 804 -22.30 -20.94 -5.75
CA THR A 804 -22.27 -20.90 -4.27
C THR A 804 -22.38 -22.29 -3.62
N PHE A 805 -22.55 -23.36 -4.40
CA PHE A 805 -22.82 -24.69 -3.88
C PHE A 805 -21.59 -25.36 -3.24
N GLU A 806 -21.57 -25.44 -1.90
CA GLU A 806 -20.57 -26.22 -1.17
C GLU A 806 -20.96 -27.70 -0.98
N LEU A 807 -20.09 -28.61 -1.44
CA LEU A 807 -20.32 -30.06 -1.34
C LEU A 807 -20.22 -30.61 0.09
N LEU A 808 -19.30 -30.10 0.92
CA LEU A 808 -19.06 -30.63 2.28
C LEU A 808 -20.27 -30.41 3.23
N PRO A 809 -20.91 -29.23 3.28
CA PRO A 809 -22.17 -29.04 4.00
C PRO A 809 -23.31 -29.88 3.43
N PHE A 810 -23.42 -30.03 2.10
CA PHE A 810 -24.44 -30.89 1.48
C PHE A 810 -24.30 -32.36 1.90
N LEU A 811 -23.06 -32.85 2.07
CA LEU A 811 -22.77 -34.17 2.61
C LEU A 811 -23.06 -34.30 4.12
N GLY A 812 -23.46 -33.23 4.80
CA GLY A 812 -23.81 -33.23 6.22
C GLY A 812 -22.62 -33.18 7.17
N PHE A 813 -21.49 -32.59 6.75
CA PHE A 813 -20.44 -32.16 7.67
C PHE A 813 -20.79 -30.77 8.23
N SER A 814 -20.57 -30.53 9.53
CA SER A 814 -20.81 -29.20 10.10
C SER A 814 -19.70 -28.21 9.71
N LYS A 815 -19.96 -26.88 9.77
CA LYS A 815 -18.91 -25.85 9.54
C LYS A 815 -17.67 -26.12 10.41
N LYS A 816 -17.89 -26.52 11.67
CA LYS A 816 -16.82 -26.89 12.63
C LYS A 816 -16.00 -28.11 12.21
N ASP A 817 -16.63 -29.14 11.63
CA ASP A 817 -15.92 -30.32 11.12
C ASP A 817 -15.04 -29.95 9.91
N VAL A 818 -15.57 -29.10 9.02
CA VAL A 818 -14.86 -28.58 7.85
C VAL A 818 -13.66 -27.74 8.28
N GLU A 819 -13.83 -26.84 9.25
CA GLU A 819 -12.74 -25.99 9.78
C GLU A 819 -11.66 -26.80 10.50
N ALA A 820 -12.04 -27.79 11.31
CA ALA A 820 -11.08 -28.66 12.00
C ALA A 820 -10.25 -29.49 11.02
N ALA A 821 -10.89 -30.07 9.99
CA ALA A 821 -10.19 -30.77 8.91
C ALA A 821 -9.31 -29.81 8.11
N ASN A 822 -9.81 -28.62 7.76
CA ASN A 822 -9.06 -27.62 6.99
C ASN A 822 -7.82 -27.14 7.74
N THR A 823 -7.90 -26.95 9.06
CA THR A 823 -6.77 -26.57 9.92
C THR A 823 -5.70 -27.66 9.94
N HIS A 824 -6.09 -28.94 10.03
CA HIS A 824 -5.14 -30.06 9.98
C HIS A 824 -4.48 -30.21 8.59
N ILE A 825 -5.26 -30.07 7.52
CA ILE A 825 -4.83 -30.36 6.14
C ILE A 825 -4.09 -29.18 5.51
N CYS A 826 -4.68 -27.98 5.55
CA CYS A 826 -4.20 -26.76 4.87
C CYS A 826 -3.40 -25.82 5.81
N GLY A 827 -3.42 -26.09 7.11
CA GLY A 827 -2.70 -25.36 8.15
C GLY A 827 -3.55 -24.29 8.85
N ALA A 828 -3.17 -23.96 10.08
CA ALA A 828 -3.69 -22.80 10.82
C ALA A 828 -3.24 -21.46 10.20
N MET A 829 -2.15 -21.47 9.41
CA MET A 829 -1.49 -20.31 8.80
C MET A 829 -0.92 -19.30 9.82
N THR A 830 -0.96 -19.63 11.11
CA THR A 830 -0.34 -18.91 12.23
C THR A 830 0.42 -19.91 13.12
N LEU A 831 1.30 -19.37 13.96
CA LEU A 831 1.98 -20.09 15.03
C LEU A 831 1.30 -19.88 16.40
N GLU A 832 0.35 -18.95 16.50
CA GLU A 832 -0.42 -18.74 17.73
C GLU A 832 -1.22 -19.99 18.10
N GLY A 833 -0.95 -20.55 19.29
CA GLY A 833 -1.61 -21.78 19.75
C GLY A 833 -1.03 -23.07 19.15
N ALA A 834 0.09 -23.00 18.43
CA ALA A 834 0.82 -24.18 17.98
C ALA A 834 1.26 -25.06 19.18
N PRO A 835 1.25 -26.40 19.05
CA PRO A 835 1.77 -27.29 20.09
C PRO A 835 3.21 -26.94 20.46
N PHE A 836 3.59 -27.12 21.74
CA PHE A 836 4.93 -26.83 22.29
C PHE A 836 5.41 -25.37 22.27
N LEU A 837 4.86 -24.50 21.40
CA LEU A 837 5.30 -23.11 21.29
C LEU A 837 4.95 -22.32 22.56
N LYS A 838 5.98 -21.79 23.22
CA LYS A 838 5.83 -20.94 24.39
C LYS A 838 5.32 -19.55 24.00
N GLN A 839 4.39 -19.03 24.81
CA GLN A 839 3.82 -17.69 24.62
C GLN A 839 4.87 -16.55 24.67
N GLU A 840 5.94 -16.72 25.46
CA GLU A 840 7.05 -15.76 25.55
C GLU A 840 7.79 -15.57 24.20
N HIS A 841 7.73 -16.56 23.31
CA HIS A 841 8.37 -16.52 22.00
C HIS A 841 7.48 -16.00 20.86
N TYR A 842 6.19 -15.72 21.11
CA TYR A 842 5.24 -15.31 20.06
C TYR A 842 5.70 -14.02 19.34
N ALA A 843 6.31 -13.07 20.06
CA ALA A 843 6.75 -11.79 19.51
C ALA A 843 7.83 -11.90 18.40
N VAL A 844 8.54 -13.04 18.32
CA VAL A 844 9.50 -13.34 17.24
C VAL A 844 8.79 -13.54 15.89
N PHE A 845 7.52 -13.96 15.92
CA PHE A 845 6.72 -14.35 14.76
C PHE A 845 5.61 -13.34 14.41
N ASP A 846 5.51 -12.23 15.16
CA ASP A 846 4.54 -11.17 14.87
C ASP A 846 4.81 -10.54 13.49
N CYS A 847 3.81 -10.58 12.62
CA CYS A 847 3.87 -10.06 11.26
C CYS A 847 3.15 -8.71 11.13
N ALA A 848 3.24 -8.05 9.98
CA ALA A 848 2.58 -6.76 9.71
C ALA A 848 1.05 -6.83 9.84
N ASN A 849 0.44 -8.01 9.63
CA ASN A 849 -0.98 -8.25 9.76
C ASN A 849 -1.25 -9.57 10.51
N PRO A 850 -2.47 -9.78 11.05
CA PRO A 850 -2.87 -11.06 11.62
C PRO A 850 -2.64 -12.22 10.65
N CYS A 851 -2.02 -13.30 11.14
CA CYS A 851 -1.69 -14.47 10.35
C CYS A 851 -2.86 -15.47 10.31
N GLY A 852 -3.25 -15.90 9.11
CA GLY A 852 -4.32 -16.88 8.93
C GLY A 852 -5.70 -16.39 9.40
N ARG A 853 -6.60 -17.35 9.63
CA ARG A 853 -8.00 -17.07 10.03
C ARG A 853 -8.21 -16.96 11.55
N ILE A 854 -7.26 -17.44 12.33
CA ILE A 854 -7.37 -17.56 13.81
C ILE A 854 -6.29 -16.78 14.57
N GLY A 855 -5.26 -16.27 13.88
CA GLY A 855 -4.24 -15.42 14.51
C GLY A 855 -4.84 -14.07 14.92
N LYS A 856 -4.41 -13.56 16.07
CA LYS A 856 -4.85 -12.28 16.64
C LYS A 856 -3.72 -11.30 16.84
N ARG A 857 -2.46 -11.73 16.68
CA ARG A 857 -1.27 -10.89 16.87
C ARG A 857 -0.77 -10.31 15.55
N TYR A 858 -0.28 -9.08 15.65
CA TYR A 858 0.36 -8.33 14.57
C TYR A 858 1.24 -7.23 15.19
N LEU A 859 2.16 -6.70 14.40
CA LEU A 859 3.05 -5.62 14.79
C LEU A 859 2.29 -4.30 14.96
N SER A 860 2.63 -3.55 16.01
CA SER A 860 2.00 -2.26 16.28
C SER A 860 2.41 -1.20 15.24
N VAL A 861 1.54 -0.21 15.00
CA VAL A 861 1.83 0.96 14.16
C VAL A 861 3.12 1.66 14.59
N ASP A 862 3.28 1.84 15.91
CA ASP A 862 4.50 2.35 16.56
C ASP A 862 5.76 1.53 16.20
N SER A 863 5.67 0.20 16.18
CA SER A 863 6.83 -0.66 15.90
C SER A 863 7.40 -0.45 14.50
N HIS A 864 6.53 -0.26 13.49
CA HIS A 864 6.94 0.05 12.13
C HIS A 864 7.68 1.39 12.07
N ILE A 865 7.12 2.43 12.70
CA ILE A 865 7.69 3.78 12.72
C ILE A 865 9.01 3.81 13.49
N ARG A 866 9.10 3.12 14.64
CA ARG A 866 10.32 3.05 15.46
C ARG A 866 11.44 2.27 14.78
N MET A 867 11.12 1.24 13.97
CA MET A 867 12.13 0.58 13.13
C MET A 867 12.64 1.50 12.01
N MET A 868 11.75 2.25 11.34
CA MET A 868 12.19 3.28 10.38
C MET A 868 13.09 4.31 11.06
N ALA A 869 12.73 4.77 12.26
CA ALA A 869 13.47 5.80 13.00
C ALA A 869 14.85 5.31 13.47
N ALA A 870 15.04 4.01 13.73
CA ALA A 870 16.34 3.43 14.03
C ALA A 870 17.29 3.38 12.82
N ALA A 871 16.76 3.33 11.59
CA ALA A 871 17.55 3.26 10.35
C ALA A 871 17.72 4.61 9.62
N GLN A 872 16.70 5.47 9.65
CA GLN A 872 16.66 6.76 8.95
C GLN A 872 17.85 7.72 9.22
N PRO A 873 18.41 7.82 10.46
CA PRO A 873 19.58 8.64 10.77
C PRO A 873 20.84 8.23 10.01
N PHE A 874 20.87 7.04 9.43
CA PHE A 874 21.99 6.48 8.69
C PHE A 874 21.74 6.40 7.19
N ILE A 875 20.58 6.86 6.70
CA ILE A 875 20.23 6.85 5.28
C ILE A 875 20.33 8.26 4.70
N SER A 876 21.12 8.39 3.63
CA SER A 876 21.34 9.67 2.96
C SER A 876 20.11 10.15 2.18
N GLY A 877 19.47 9.27 1.41
CA GLY A 877 18.12 9.47 0.89
C GLY A 877 17.05 9.20 1.96
N ALA A 878 16.05 8.38 1.66
CA ALA A 878 14.94 8.06 2.55
C ALA A 878 14.59 6.56 2.55
N ILE A 879 13.54 6.21 3.28
CA ILE A 879 13.05 4.84 3.47
C ILE A 879 11.67 4.71 2.83
N SER A 880 11.52 3.77 1.91
CA SER A 880 10.21 3.26 1.50
C SER A 880 9.78 2.14 2.42
N LYS A 881 8.70 2.38 3.17
CA LYS A 881 8.11 1.44 4.13
C LYS A 881 6.62 1.73 4.24
N THR A 882 5.80 0.69 4.07
CA THR A 882 4.37 0.77 4.37
C THR A 882 4.16 0.61 5.87
N ILE A 883 3.41 1.51 6.50
CA ILE A 883 2.98 1.33 7.89
C ILE A 883 1.59 0.69 7.84
N ASN A 884 1.54 -0.61 8.10
CA ASN A 884 0.30 -1.38 8.13
C ASN A 884 -0.53 -0.99 9.36
N MET A 885 -1.85 -0.94 9.19
CA MET A 885 -2.81 -0.67 10.24
C MET A 885 -3.99 -1.66 10.10
N PRO A 886 -4.53 -2.19 11.21
CA PRO A 886 -5.67 -3.10 11.18
C PRO A 886 -6.95 -2.39 10.70
N ASN A 887 -7.96 -3.16 10.27
CA ASN A 887 -9.19 -2.59 9.72
C ASN A 887 -9.95 -1.68 10.72
N ASP A 888 -9.85 -1.96 12.02
CA ASP A 888 -10.48 -1.20 13.11
C ASP A 888 -9.70 0.06 13.53
N ALA A 889 -8.50 0.30 12.98
CA ALA A 889 -7.75 1.53 13.22
C ALA A 889 -8.58 2.77 12.82
N THR A 890 -8.46 3.84 13.61
CA THR A 890 -9.25 5.06 13.46
C THR A 890 -8.52 6.15 12.67
N VAL A 891 -9.22 7.23 12.34
CA VAL A 891 -8.62 8.44 11.75
C VAL A 891 -7.61 9.09 12.72
N GLU A 892 -7.84 9.01 14.03
CA GLU A 892 -6.89 9.48 15.04
C GLU A 892 -5.59 8.67 15.03
N ASP A 893 -5.66 7.35 14.87
CA ASP A 893 -4.48 6.50 14.78
C ASP A 893 -3.62 6.86 13.56
N CYS A 894 -4.25 7.21 12.43
CA CYS A 894 -3.53 7.69 11.24
C CYS A 894 -2.79 9.02 11.53
N LYS A 895 -3.47 9.99 12.15
CA LYS A 895 -2.87 11.29 12.53
C LYS A 895 -1.78 11.13 13.59
N ALA A 896 -1.95 10.22 14.54
CA ALA A 896 -0.95 9.88 15.56
C ALA A 896 0.30 9.26 14.91
N ALA A 897 0.14 8.33 13.97
CA ALA A 897 1.23 7.72 13.21
C ALA A 897 2.06 8.77 12.44
N TYR A 898 1.41 9.71 11.77
CA TYR A 898 2.08 10.83 11.11
C TYR A 898 2.81 11.76 12.10
N THR A 899 2.17 12.08 13.23
CA THR A 899 2.76 12.93 14.28
C THR A 899 4.00 12.29 14.91
N LEU A 900 3.95 10.99 15.20
CA LEU A 900 5.09 10.22 15.72
C LEU A 900 6.24 10.19 14.70
N SER A 901 5.93 10.03 13.41
CA SER A 901 6.92 10.00 12.34
C SER A 901 7.68 11.31 12.20
N TRP A 902 6.98 12.45 12.27
CA TRP A 902 7.60 13.78 12.32
C TRP A 902 8.50 13.95 13.54
N ARG A 903 7.99 13.62 14.74
CA ARG A 903 8.73 13.73 16.01
C ARG A 903 9.96 12.81 16.11
N LEU A 904 10.06 11.78 15.26
CA LEU A 904 11.21 10.89 15.14
C LEU A 904 12.09 11.19 13.92
N ALA A 905 11.97 12.39 13.33
CA ALA A 905 12.76 12.86 12.19
C ALA A 905 12.73 11.92 10.96
N LEU A 906 11.59 11.28 10.68
CA LEU A 906 11.40 10.58 9.41
C LEU A 906 11.26 11.56 8.25
N LYS A 907 11.74 11.17 7.06
CA LYS A 907 11.65 11.99 5.83
C LYS A 907 10.32 11.78 5.10
N ALA A 908 9.72 10.60 5.21
CA ALA A 908 8.41 10.26 4.63
C ALA A 908 7.62 9.30 5.52
N ASN A 909 6.30 9.24 5.30
CA ASN A 909 5.41 8.22 5.85
C ASN A 909 4.32 7.86 4.80
N ALA A 910 4.09 6.55 4.61
CA ALA A 910 2.93 6.03 3.89
C ALA A 910 2.17 5.03 4.79
N LEU A 911 0.89 5.30 5.05
CA LEU A 911 0.00 4.43 5.84
C LEU A 911 -0.78 3.50 4.91
N TYR A 912 -1.06 2.28 5.37
CA TYR A 912 -2.00 1.38 4.72
C TYR A 912 -2.88 0.70 5.76
N ARG A 913 -4.11 1.17 5.89
CA ARG A 913 -5.14 0.51 6.70
C ARG A 913 -5.79 -0.61 5.89
N ASP A 914 -5.94 -1.79 6.49
CA ASP A 914 -6.72 -2.87 5.88
C ASP A 914 -8.16 -2.40 5.58
N GLY A 915 -8.66 -2.70 4.39
CA GLY A 915 -9.96 -2.20 3.91
C GLY A 915 -10.01 -0.71 3.54
N SER A 916 -8.87 -0.02 3.41
CA SER A 916 -8.80 1.33 2.82
C SER A 916 -8.91 1.34 1.29
N LYS A 917 -8.84 0.18 0.61
CA LYS A 917 -9.10 0.02 -0.83
C LYS A 917 -10.00 -1.18 -1.06
N LEU A 918 -10.88 -1.10 -2.07
CA LEU A 918 -11.80 -2.18 -2.44
C LEU A 918 -11.09 -3.37 -3.10
N SER A 919 -9.83 -3.17 -3.52
CA SER A 919 -8.96 -4.19 -4.11
C SER A 919 -7.65 -4.31 -3.34
N GLN A 920 -7.24 -5.54 -3.01
CA GLN A 920 -5.97 -5.85 -2.37
C GLN A 920 -5.21 -6.94 -3.14
N PRO A 921 -3.91 -6.78 -3.43
CA PRO A 921 -3.13 -7.76 -4.20
C PRO A 921 -2.49 -8.88 -3.35
N LEU A 922 -2.50 -8.72 -2.02
CA LEU A 922 -1.88 -9.59 -1.02
C LEU A 922 -2.83 -9.71 0.17
N ASN A 923 -3.23 -10.94 0.50
CA ASN A 923 -4.15 -11.21 1.60
C ASN A 923 -3.52 -12.21 2.58
N SER A 924 -3.73 -12.02 3.89
CA SER A 924 -3.31 -12.97 4.94
C SER A 924 -4.32 -14.10 5.17
N ALA A 925 -5.57 -13.91 4.74
CA ALA A 925 -6.63 -14.91 4.68
C ALA A 925 -7.53 -14.67 3.46
N LEU A 926 -8.27 -15.68 3.02
CA LEU A 926 -9.36 -15.49 2.07
C LEU A 926 -10.59 -14.97 2.80
N ILE A 927 -11.05 -13.77 2.42
CA ILE A 927 -12.38 -13.27 2.76
C ILE A 927 -13.38 -14.25 2.12
N GLN A 928 -14.36 -14.73 2.89
CA GLN A 928 -15.46 -15.50 2.32
C GLN A 928 -16.43 -14.52 1.65
N ASP A 929 -16.87 -14.85 0.43
CA ASP A 929 -17.79 -13.98 -0.31
C ASP A 929 -19.06 -13.70 0.51
N GLU A 930 -19.42 -12.41 0.64
CA GLU A 930 -20.56 -11.95 1.47
C GLU A 930 -21.94 -12.40 0.95
N ASP A 931 -21.97 -13.08 -0.21
CA ASP A 931 -23.18 -13.61 -0.85
C ASP A 931 -23.92 -14.66 0.02
N ASP A 932 -23.26 -15.22 1.05
CA ASP A 932 -23.84 -16.10 2.09
C ASP A 932 -25.05 -15.46 2.84
N GLU A 933 -25.17 -14.11 2.88
CA GLU A 933 -26.31 -13.45 3.55
C GLU A 933 -27.60 -13.36 2.69
N GLU A 934 -27.55 -13.23 1.36
CA GLU A 934 -28.75 -12.99 0.55
C GLU A 934 -29.66 -14.22 0.42
N ASP A 935 -29.09 -15.39 0.11
CA ASP A 935 -29.86 -16.64 -0.08
C ASP A 935 -30.50 -17.14 1.23
N MET A 936 -29.82 -16.92 2.37
CA MET A 936 -30.37 -17.21 3.69
C MET A 936 -31.59 -16.34 4.02
N VAL A 937 -31.68 -15.12 3.49
CA VAL A 937 -32.85 -14.23 3.70
C VAL A 937 -34.06 -14.73 2.91
N GLU A 938 -33.91 -15.21 1.67
CA GLU A 938 -35.04 -15.82 0.94
C GLU A 938 -35.54 -17.11 1.63
N ALA A 939 -34.64 -17.96 2.12
CA ALA A 939 -35.01 -19.14 2.91
C ALA A 939 -35.72 -18.76 4.23
N LEU A 940 -35.21 -17.75 4.94
CA LEU A 940 -35.84 -17.21 6.15
C LEU A 940 -37.23 -16.64 5.88
N VAL A 941 -37.47 -15.97 4.74
CA VAL A 941 -38.82 -15.45 4.40
C VAL A 941 -39.85 -16.56 4.33
N GLN A 942 -39.51 -17.75 3.82
CA GLN A 942 -40.44 -18.89 3.67
C GLN A 942 -40.66 -19.73 4.95
N ALA A 943 -39.87 -19.54 6.00
CA ALA A 943 -39.98 -20.36 7.22
C ALA A 943 -41.22 -20.01 8.11
N PRO A 944 -41.80 -20.98 8.85
CA PRO A 944 -42.85 -20.73 9.83
C PRO A 944 -42.41 -19.79 10.98
N ALA A 945 -43.35 -19.00 11.51
CA ALA A 945 -43.06 -17.95 12.51
C ALA A 945 -42.38 -18.46 13.79
N ALA A 946 -42.62 -19.71 14.20
CA ALA A 946 -41.94 -20.31 15.36
C ALA A 946 -40.45 -20.59 15.09
N ALA A 947 -40.10 -21.09 13.90
CA ALA A 947 -38.71 -21.35 13.51
C ALA A 947 -37.92 -20.02 13.35
N LYS A 948 -38.58 -19.00 12.80
CA LYS A 948 -38.04 -17.62 12.73
C LYS A 948 -37.64 -17.10 14.12
N ALA A 949 -38.45 -17.32 15.15
CA ALA A 949 -38.15 -16.84 16.50
C ALA A 949 -36.91 -17.54 17.12
N THR A 950 -36.78 -18.86 16.94
CA THR A 950 -35.63 -19.62 17.44
C THR A 950 -34.33 -19.25 16.73
N GLN A 951 -34.33 -19.21 15.39
CA GLN A 951 -33.14 -18.87 14.61
C GLN A 951 -32.73 -17.40 14.75
N LEU A 952 -33.69 -16.49 14.98
CA LEU A 952 -33.38 -15.09 15.29
C LEU A 952 -32.80 -14.94 16.71
N ALA A 953 -33.25 -15.76 17.67
CA ALA A 953 -32.65 -15.79 19.01
C ALA A 953 -31.22 -16.36 18.99
N GLU A 954 -30.97 -17.44 18.24
CA GLU A 954 -29.63 -17.99 18.00
C GLU A 954 -28.72 -16.96 17.31
N ARG A 955 -29.18 -16.29 16.25
CA ARG A 955 -28.42 -15.20 15.59
C ARG A 955 -28.19 -13.97 16.47
N ILE A 956 -29.08 -13.64 17.40
CA ILE A 956 -28.84 -12.56 18.38
C ILE A 956 -27.75 -13.00 19.36
N VAL A 957 -27.70 -14.28 19.76
CA VAL A 957 -26.62 -14.81 20.60
C VAL A 957 -25.30 -14.85 19.84
N GLU A 958 -25.26 -15.32 18.59
CA GLU A 958 -24.04 -15.33 17.75
C GLU A 958 -23.54 -13.91 17.45
N ARG A 959 -24.37 -12.98 16.95
CA ARG A 959 -23.92 -11.59 16.67
C ARG A 959 -23.54 -10.80 17.93
N VAL A 960 -24.00 -11.19 19.12
CA VAL A 960 -23.53 -10.60 20.40
C VAL A 960 -22.19 -11.20 20.85
N ILE A 961 -21.88 -12.44 20.46
CA ILE A 961 -20.57 -13.07 20.70
C ILE A 961 -19.53 -12.51 19.71
N GLU A 962 -19.89 -12.34 18.44
CA GLU A 962 -18.97 -11.95 17.37
C GLU A 962 -18.60 -10.45 17.40
N ARG A 963 -19.44 -9.59 18.00
CA ARG A 963 -19.21 -8.13 18.05
C ARG A 963 -18.70 -7.59 19.39
N VAL A 964 -18.40 -8.46 20.37
CA VAL A 964 -17.90 -8.05 21.70
C VAL A 964 -16.85 -9.03 22.27
N GLU A 965 -15.70 -9.20 21.60
CA GLU A 965 -14.52 -9.90 22.17
C GLU A 965 -13.77 -9.09 23.26
N ARG A 966 -14.51 -8.41 24.14
CA ARG A 966 -13.98 -7.83 25.40
C ARG A 966 -14.90 -8.03 26.60
N ILE A 967 -15.58 -9.17 26.67
CA ILE A 967 -16.34 -9.54 27.88
C ILE A 967 -15.38 -9.89 29.03
N ARG A 968 -15.25 -8.96 29.98
CA ARG A 968 -14.97 -9.32 31.37
C ARG A 968 -16.07 -10.27 31.84
N SER A 969 -15.70 -11.39 32.46
CA SER A 969 -16.67 -12.32 33.05
C SER A 969 -17.62 -11.58 34.00
N ARG A 970 -18.93 -11.90 33.92
CA ARG A 970 -20.01 -11.22 34.66
C ARG A 970 -19.63 -10.95 36.12
N GLU A 971 -19.50 -9.68 36.48
CA GLU A 971 -19.12 -9.25 37.82
C GLU A 971 -20.34 -9.42 38.76
N LYS A 972 -20.30 -10.44 39.62
CA LYS A 972 -21.42 -10.76 40.54
C LYS A 972 -21.51 -9.71 41.65
N LEU A 973 -22.68 -9.09 41.78
CA LEU A 973 -23.01 -8.16 42.87
C LEU A 973 -22.95 -8.82 44.26
N PRO A 974 -22.54 -8.08 45.30
CA PRO A 974 -22.59 -8.55 46.69
C PRO A 974 -24.01 -8.94 47.15
N HIS A 975 -24.09 -9.94 48.03
CA HIS A 975 -25.35 -10.39 48.65
C HIS A 975 -26.04 -9.31 49.50
N ARG A 976 -25.28 -8.33 50.01
CA ARG A 976 -25.78 -7.14 50.70
C ARG A 976 -25.08 -5.93 50.10
N ARG A 977 -25.86 -5.00 49.54
CA ARG A 977 -25.37 -3.88 48.73
C ARG A 977 -25.99 -2.55 49.16
N LYS A 978 -25.33 -1.46 48.80
CA LYS A 978 -25.83 -0.08 48.95
C LYS A 978 -26.65 0.31 47.70
N GLY A 979 -27.34 1.44 47.78
CA GLY A 979 -28.19 1.98 46.73
C GLY A 979 -29.31 2.82 47.32
N TYR A 980 -29.98 3.60 46.50
CA TYR A 980 -31.08 4.49 46.92
C TYR A 980 -32.42 4.06 46.30
N THR A 981 -33.50 4.68 46.79
CA THR A 981 -34.84 4.56 46.20
C THR A 981 -35.37 5.96 45.94
N GLN A 982 -35.39 6.37 44.69
CA GLN A 982 -35.99 7.62 44.25
C GLN A 982 -37.45 7.39 43.84
N LYS A 983 -38.34 8.25 44.33
CA LYS A 983 -39.76 8.25 43.98
C LYS A 983 -40.08 9.51 43.19
N ALA A 984 -40.68 9.34 42.02
CA ALA A 984 -41.15 10.45 41.20
C ALA A 984 -42.55 10.20 40.65
N VAL A 985 -43.17 11.26 40.15
CA VAL A 985 -44.40 11.21 39.35
C VAL A 985 -44.10 11.84 38.01
N VAL A 986 -44.02 11.05 36.93
CA VAL A 986 -43.72 11.51 35.56
C VAL A 986 -45.01 11.50 34.76
N GLY A 987 -45.46 12.65 34.24
CA GLY A 987 -46.68 12.71 33.43
C GLY A 987 -47.97 12.29 34.17
N GLY A 988 -47.96 12.30 35.52
CA GLY A 988 -49.05 11.78 36.37
C GLY A 988 -48.86 10.33 36.87
N HIS A 989 -47.83 9.62 36.39
CA HIS A 989 -47.57 8.22 36.68
C HIS A 989 -46.49 8.03 37.76
N LYS A 990 -46.76 7.20 38.77
CA LYS A 990 -45.86 7.00 39.92
C LYS A 990 -44.79 5.97 39.60
N VAL A 991 -43.53 6.43 39.58
CA VAL A 991 -42.34 5.63 39.30
C VAL A 991 -41.45 5.57 40.55
N TYR A 992 -40.93 4.39 40.86
CA TYR A 992 -39.91 4.17 41.88
C TYR A 992 -38.68 3.57 41.21
N LEU A 993 -37.61 4.35 41.13
CA LEU A 993 -36.28 3.88 40.72
C LEU A 993 -35.54 3.39 41.96
N ARG A 994 -35.03 2.15 41.94
CA ARG A 994 -34.10 1.64 42.95
C ARG A 994 -32.80 1.23 42.31
N THR A 995 -31.69 1.48 42.98
CA THR A 995 -30.34 1.14 42.50
C THR A 995 -29.67 0.10 43.40
N GLY A 996 -28.73 -0.64 42.84
CA GLY A 996 -27.81 -1.50 43.58
C GLY A 996 -26.37 -1.23 43.18
N GLU A 997 -25.51 -0.98 44.16
CA GLU A 997 -24.11 -0.59 43.99
C GLU A 997 -23.14 -1.75 44.28
N TYR A 998 -22.00 -1.75 43.60
CA TYR A 998 -20.79 -2.47 44.00
C TYR A 998 -20.12 -1.79 45.19
N ASP A 999 -19.19 -2.47 45.86
CA ASP A 999 -18.50 -1.94 47.05
C ASP A 999 -17.63 -0.70 46.76
N ASP A 1000 -17.28 -0.47 45.49
CA ASP A 1000 -16.53 0.70 44.99
C ASP A 1000 -17.41 1.90 44.60
N GLY A 1001 -18.74 1.79 44.75
CA GLY A 1001 -19.71 2.83 44.40
C GLY A 1001 -20.16 2.86 42.93
N ARG A 1002 -19.68 1.95 42.06
CA ARG A 1002 -20.28 1.73 40.74
C ARG A 1002 -21.71 1.19 40.88
N ILE A 1003 -22.62 1.63 40.01
CA ILE A 1003 -23.93 0.98 39.87
C ILE A 1003 -23.79 -0.37 39.13
N GLY A 1004 -24.53 -1.39 39.58
CA GLY A 1004 -24.57 -2.71 38.93
C GLY A 1004 -25.99 -3.26 38.70
N GLU A 1005 -27.03 -2.62 39.22
CA GLU A 1005 -28.42 -2.95 38.89
C GLU A 1005 -29.38 -1.78 39.12
N ILE A 1006 -30.51 -1.81 38.42
CA ILE A 1006 -31.66 -0.92 38.59
C ILE A 1006 -32.97 -1.71 38.64
N PHE A 1007 -33.95 -1.19 39.38
CA PHE A 1007 -35.34 -1.65 39.35
C PHE A 1007 -36.28 -0.47 39.15
N ILE A 1008 -37.32 -0.67 38.33
CA ILE A 1008 -38.34 0.34 38.01
C ILE A 1008 -39.70 -0.21 38.42
N ASP A 1009 -40.25 0.30 39.52
CA ASP A 1009 -41.56 -0.09 40.06
C ASP A 1009 -42.63 0.96 39.74
N MET A 1010 -43.80 0.51 39.27
CA MET A 1010 -44.86 1.40 38.79
C MET A 1010 -46.27 0.98 39.25
N HIS A 1011 -47.02 1.93 39.81
CA HIS A 1011 -48.36 1.70 40.36
C HIS A 1011 -49.49 2.16 39.43
N LYS A 1012 -50.55 1.35 39.34
CA LYS A 1012 -51.81 1.57 38.60
C LYS A 1012 -51.77 1.47 37.06
N GLU A 1013 -50.66 1.00 36.48
CA GLU A 1013 -50.58 0.76 35.03
C GLU A 1013 -50.85 -0.68 34.61
N GLY A 1014 -51.17 -0.86 33.32
CA GLY A 1014 -51.48 -2.15 32.72
C GLY A 1014 -50.35 -3.18 32.87
N ALA A 1015 -50.72 -4.46 33.01
CA ALA A 1015 -49.77 -5.54 33.29
C ALA A 1015 -48.66 -5.66 32.24
N ALA A 1016 -48.97 -5.41 30.96
CA ALA A 1016 -47.99 -5.44 29.87
C ALA A 1016 -46.90 -4.37 30.02
N PHE A 1017 -47.26 -3.12 30.33
CA PHE A 1017 -46.29 -2.02 30.47
C PHE A 1017 -45.38 -2.22 31.70
N ARG A 1018 -45.95 -2.68 32.82
CA ARG A 1018 -45.16 -3.04 34.02
C ARG A 1018 -44.18 -4.19 33.75
N SER A 1019 -44.61 -5.21 33.00
CA SER A 1019 -43.75 -6.32 32.58
C SER A 1019 -42.61 -5.85 31.66
N LEU A 1020 -42.90 -4.94 30.73
CA LEU A 1020 -41.90 -4.34 29.84
C LEU A 1020 -40.85 -3.54 30.60
N MET A 1021 -41.26 -2.66 31.52
CA MET A 1021 -40.33 -1.86 32.34
C MET A 1021 -39.48 -2.73 33.28
N ASN A 1022 -40.02 -3.82 33.81
CA ASN A 1022 -39.26 -4.78 34.61
C ASN A 1022 -38.23 -5.55 33.76
N ASN A 1023 -38.63 -6.05 32.59
CA ASN A 1023 -37.71 -6.72 31.66
C ASN A 1023 -36.61 -5.78 31.15
N PHE A 1024 -36.93 -4.51 30.92
CA PHE A 1024 -35.96 -3.48 30.56
C PHE A 1024 -34.96 -3.24 31.70
N ALA A 1025 -35.43 -3.04 32.93
CA ALA A 1025 -34.57 -2.86 34.09
C ALA A 1025 -33.62 -4.06 34.33
N ILE A 1026 -34.10 -5.29 34.09
CA ILE A 1026 -33.28 -6.51 34.13
C ILE A 1026 -32.20 -6.50 33.03
N ALA A 1027 -32.54 -6.10 31.80
CA ALA A 1027 -31.58 -6.04 30.69
C ALA A 1027 -30.44 -5.03 30.95
N ILE A 1028 -30.78 -3.82 31.44
CA ILE A 1028 -29.78 -2.80 31.82
C ILE A 1028 -28.92 -3.30 32.99
N SER A 1029 -29.52 -3.92 34.01
CA SER A 1029 -28.79 -4.50 35.15
C SER A 1029 -27.81 -5.59 34.74
N LEU A 1030 -28.19 -6.44 33.77
CA LEU A 1030 -27.27 -7.45 33.21
C LEU A 1030 -26.13 -6.78 32.45
N GLY A 1031 -26.41 -5.78 31.62
CA GLY A 1031 -25.39 -5.05 30.86
C GLY A 1031 -24.34 -4.36 31.76
N LEU A 1032 -24.79 -3.69 32.82
CA LEU A 1032 -23.90 -3.12 33.85
C LEU A 1032 -23.02 -4.20 34.50
N GLN A 1033 -23.55 -5.41 34.74
CA GLN A 1033 -22.79 -6.56 35.27
C GLN A 1033 -21.84 -7.21 34.28
N TYR A 1034 -22.02 -7.00 32.96
CA TYR A 1034 -21.07 -7.38 31.92
C TYR A 1034 -20.07 -6.26 31.58
N GLY A 1035 -20.10 -5.14 32.31
CA GLY A 1035 -19.13 -4.06 32.19
C GLY A 1035 -19.47 -2.99 31.14
N VAL A 1036 -20.71 -2.93 30.65
CA VAL A 1036 -21.18 -1.79 29.83
C VAL A 1036 -21.18 -0.53 30.71
N PRO A 1037 -20.50 0.57 30.31
CA PRO A 1037 -20.51 1.81 31.06
C PRO A 1037 -21.94 2.39 31.22
N LEU A 1038 -22.19 3.11 32.31
CA LEU A 1038 -23.48 3.77 32.53
C LEU A 1038 -23.68 4.92 31.52
N GLU A 1039 -22.58 5.56 31.16
CA GLU A 1039 -22.43 6.63 30.18
C GLU A 1039 -23.12 6.26 28.84
N GLU A 1040 -22.83 5.08 28.29
CA GLU A 1040 -23.43 4.56 27.05
C GLU A 1040 -24.97 4.48 27.13
N TYR A 1041 -25.50 4.01 28.27
CA TYR A 1041 -26.94 3.94 28.47
C TYR A 1041 -27.59 5.30 28.66
N VAL A 1042 -26.88 6.26 29.26
CA VAL A 1042 -27.35 7.64 29.38
C VAL A 1042 -27.46 8.29 28.00
N GLU A 1043 -26.45 8.12 27.14
CA GLU A 1043 -26.48 8.67 25.78
C GLU A 1043 -27.54 7.98 24.90
N ALA A 1044 -27.73 6.66 25.03
CA ALA A 1044 -28.71 5.92 24.25
C ALA A 1044 -30.19 6.20 24.62
N PHE A 1045 -30.48 6.53 25.88
CA PHE A 1045 -31.86 6.60 26.39
C PHE A 1045 -32.34 7.97 26.86
N THR A 1046 -31.45 8.96 27.04
CA THR A 1046 -31.89 10.35 27.25
C THR A 1046 -32.59 10.92 26.00
N PHE A 1047 -33.53 11.84 26.20
CA PHE A 1047 -34.38 12.45 25.18
C PHE A 1047 -35.30 11.50 24.39
N THR A 1048 -35.35 10.21 24.73
CA THR A 1048 -36.30 9.26 24.14
C THR A 1048 -37.74 9.67 24.45
N ARG A 1049 -38.61 9.67 23.42
CA ARG A 1049 -39.98 10.22 23.48
C ARG A 1049 -41.03 9.14 23.35
N PHE A 1050 -41.76 8.87 24.44
CA PHE A 1050 -42.98 8.06 24.44
C PHE A 1050 -43.74 8.25 25.76
N GLU A 1051 -45.05 7.97 25.75
CA GLU A 1051 -45.89 8.10 26.95
C GLU A 1051 -45.68 6.93 27.94
N PRO A 1052 -45.68 7.18 29.27
CA PRO A 1052 -45.93 8.46 29.94
C PRO A 1052 -44.79 9.48 29.85
N ALA A 1053 -45.15 10.74 29.56
CA ALA A 1053 -44.24 11.88 29.44
C ALA A 1053 -44.85 13.13 30.09
N GLY A 1054 -44.02 14.10 30.46
CA GLY A 1054 -44.44 15.39 31.01
C GLY A 1054 -43.82 15.73 32.36
N PHE A 1055 -44.47 16.64 33.10
CA PHE A 1055 -43.96 17.17 34.37
C PHE A 1055 -43.58 16.08 35.36
N VAL A 1056 -42.44 16.30 36.02
CA VAL A 1056 -41.85 15.42 37.03
C VAL A 1056 -42.06 16.05 38.41
N GLN A 1057 -42.77 15.34 39.30
CA GLN A 1057 -42.96 15.75 40.70
C GLN A 1057 -42.20 14.80 41.63
N GLY A 1058 -41.61 15.35 42.70
CA GLY A 1058 -40.85 14.56 43.69
C GLY A 1058 -39.37 14.36 43.38
N ASN A 1059 -38.84 15.01 42.34
CA ASN A 1059 -37.41 15.09 42.06
C ASN A 1059 -36.94 16.56 42.09
N ASP A 1060 -35.78 16.79 42.69
CA ASP A 1060 -35.29 18.14 42.96
C ASP A 1060 -34.60 18.79 41.75
N ALA A 1061 -33.96 17.99 40.89
CA ALA A 1061 -33.18 18.46 39.74
C ALA A 1061 -33.95 18.41 38.39
N ILE A 1062 -34.77 17.38 38.16
CA ILE A 1062 -35.51 17.17 36.90
C ILE A 1062 -36.97 17.57 37.10
N LYS A 1063 -37.45 18.54 36.30
CA LYS A 1063 -38.82 19.08 36.39
C LYS A 1063 -39.75 18.63 35.26
N ASN A 1064 -39.20 18.14 34.15
CA ASN A 1064 -39.94 17.62 33.00
C ASN A 1064 -39.11 16.51 32.33
N ALA A 1065 -39.77 15.49 31.77
CA ALA A 1065 -39.12 14.39 31.06
C ALA A 1065 -39.95 13.94 29.85
N THR A 1066 -39.30 13.55 28.76
CA THR A 1066 -39.95 13.16 27.50
C THR A 1066 -40.38 11.70 27.46
N SER A 1067 -39.97 10.90 28.45
CA SER A 1067 -40.49 9.58 28.77
C SER A 1067 -40.05 9.18 30.18
N ILE A 1068 -40.51 8.03 30.68
CA ILE A 1068 -40.01 7.44 31.92
C ILE A 1068 -38.54 7.00 31.81
N LEU A 1069 -38.09 6.54 30.64
CA LEU A 1069 -36.68 6.17 30.44
C LEU A 1069 -35.77 7.40 30.41
N ASP A 1070 -36.20 8.47 29.73
CA ASP A 1070 -35.53 9.78 29.78
C ASP A 1070 -35.40 10.29 31.23
N TYR A 1071 -36.44 10.16 32.05
CA TYR A 1071 -36.36 10.48 33.49
C TYR A 1071 -35.33 9.61 34.23
N VAL A 1072 -35.39 8.28 34.08
CA VAL A 1072 -34.52 7.33 34.79
C VAL A 1072 -33.05 7.57 34.44
N PHE A 1073 -32.70 7.72 33.16
CA PHE A 1073 -31.30 7.87 32.77
C PHE A 1073 -30.72 9.24 33.08
N ARG A 1074 -31.51 10.33 33.05
CA ARG A 1074 -31.05 11.62 33.58
C ARG A 1074 -30.79 11.55 35.09
N GLU A 1075 -31.66 10.88 35.86
CA GLU A 1075 -31.48 10.75 37.31
C GLU A 1075 -30.20 9.95 37.64
N LEU A 1076 -29.94 8.87 36.90
CA LEU A 1076 -28.71 8.09 37.04
C LEU A 1076 -27.46 8.89 36.62
N ALA A 1077 -27.55 9.69 35.55
CA ALA A 1077 -26.46 10.55 35.09
C ALA A 1077 -26.11 11.65 36.11
N ILE A 1078 -27.11 12.30 36.70
CA ILE A 1078 -26.92 13.29 37.76
C ILE A 1078 -26.32 12.62 39.02
N SER A 1079 -26.82 11.43 39.38
CA SER A 1079 -26.48 10.77 40.65
C SER A 1079 -25.14 10.03 40.64
N TYR A 1080 -24.74 9.40 39.53
CA TYR A 1080 -23.51 8.59 39.42
C TYR A 1080 -22.44 9.20 38.50
N LEU A 1081 -22.82 10.03 37.52
CA LEU A 1081 -21.88 10.62 36.54
C LEU A 1081 -21.61 12.12 36.77
N ALA A 1082 -22.33 12.76 37.70
CA ALA A 1082 -22.30 14.19 37.95
C ALA A 1082 -22.59 15.07 36.70
N ARG A 1083 -23.35 14.56 35.73
CA ARG A 1083 -23.82 15.27 34.53
C ARG A 1083 -24.92 16.28 34.87
N MET A 1084 -24.53 17.40 35.49
CA MET A 1084 -25.45 18.47 35.91
C MET A 1084 -26.07 19.23 34.72
N ASP A 1085 -25.49 19.12 33.53
CA ASP A 1085 -26.05 19.62 32.25
C ASP A 1085 -27.42 19.02 31.90
N LEU A 1086 -27.77 17.86 32.48
CA LEU A 1086 -29.06 17.20 32.29
C LEU A 1086 -30.12 17.60 33.34
N ALA A 1087 -29.75 18.39 34.35
CA ALA A 1087 -30.66 18.95 35.34
C ALA A 1087 -31.39 20.19 34.79
N HIS A 1088 -32.62 20.41 35.27
CA HIS A 1088 -33.38 21.65 35.00
C HIS A 1088 -33.15 22.72 36.07
N VAL A 1089 -32.62 22.32 37.23
CA VAL A 1089 -32.26 23.20 38.35
C VAL A 1089 -30.95 22.66 38.91
N ASP A 1090 -29.92 23.50 39.01
CA ASP A 1090 -28.64 23.08 39.60
C ASP A 1090 -28.81 22.88 41.12
N PRO A 1091 -28.41 21.73 41.69
CA PRO A 1091 -28.52 21.48 43.13
C PRO A 1091 -27.77 22.48 44.02
N SER A 1092 -26.82 23.24 43.48
CA SER A 1092 -26.07 24.27 44.20
C SER A 1092 -26.82 25.61 44.36
N GLU A 1093 -27.82 25.89 43.51
CA GLU A 1093 -28.59 27.15 43.56
C GLU A 1093 -29.76 27.13 44.56
N ILE A 1094 -30.09 25.96 45.11
CA ILE A 1094 -31.23 25.74 46.02
C ILE A 1094 -31.09 26.51 47.36
N GLY A 1095 -29.91 27.09 47.63
CA GLY A 1095 -29.58 27.77 48.90
C GLY A 1095 -29.82 29.28 49.00
N SER A 1096 -30.16 30.01 47.91
CA SER A 1096 -30.22 31.49 47.93
C SER A 1096 -31.45 32.08 47.25
N THR A 1097 -32.34 32.69 48.05
CA THR A 1097 -33.65 33.26 47.66
C THR A 1097 -33.60 34.61 46.95
N ILE A 1098 -34.56 34.85 46.02
CA ILE A 1098 -35.14 36.18 45.76
C ILE A 1098 -36.68 36.08 45.62
N LEU A 1099 -37.39 36.67 46.59
CA LEU A 1099 -38.79 37.14 46.68
C LEU A 1099 -39.97 36.31 46.07
N GLY A 1100 -41.16 36.27 46.70
CA GLY A 1100 -41.63 36.98 47.90
C GLY A 1100 -42.94 36.37 48.45
N GLY A 1101 -43.29 36.73 49.70
CA GLY A 1101 -44.37 36.08 50.45
C GLY A 1101 -45.73 36.80 50.43
N GLY A 1102 -46.79 36.03 50.70
CA GLY A 1102 -48.16 36.49 50.97
C GLY A 1102 -48.86 35.42 51.84
N GLU A 1103 -49.67 35.86 52.81
CA GLU A 1103 -50.11 35.05 53.97
C GLU A 1103 -51.18 34.01 53.64
N GLY A 1104 -51.18 32.86 54.34
CA GLY A 1104 -52.16 31.79 54.10
C GLY A 1104 -51.99 30.51 54.92
N ASP A 1105 -52.20 30.62 56.24
CA ASP A 1105 -52.45 29.53 57.19
C ASP A 1105 -51.27 28.67 57.70
N THR A 1106 -51.42 28.18 58.93
CA THR A 1106 -50.33 27.75 59.82
C THR A 1106 -50.50 26.29 60.28
N THR A 1107 -49.48 25.45 60.11
CA THR A 1107 -49.09 24.28 60.98
C THR A 1107 -48.08 23.33 60.32
N ARG A 1108 -46.77 23.64 60.37
CA ARG A 1108 -45.71 22.63 60.53
C ARG A 1108 -44.37 23.24 60.95
N GLU A 1109 -43.62 22.50 61.75
CA GLU A 1109 -42.47 22.98 62.51
C GLU A 1109 -41.19 23.19 61.67
N PRO A 1110 -40.36 24.21 61.97
CA PRO A 1110 -39.06 24.40 61.34
C PRO A 1110 -38.00 23.52 62.02
N GLY A 1111 -37.50 22.48 61.35
CA GLY A 1111 -36.43 21.66 61.94
C GLY A 1111 -36.10 20.34 61.26
N LYS A 1112 -35.75 20.34 59.96
CA LYS A 1112 -34.96 19.27 59.32
C LYS A 1112 -34.47 19.72 57.93
N PRO A 1113 -33.15 19.75 57.64
CA PRO A 1113 -32.67 19.96 56.28
C PRO A 1113 -33.00 18.75 55.40
N GLN A 1114 -33.51 19.02 54.20
CA GLN A 1114 -33.87 18.01 53.22
C GLN A 1114 -32.60 17.51 52.50
N GLN A 1115 -32.32 16.21 52.58
CA GLN A 1115 -31.11 15.62 51.99
C GLN A 1115 -31.22 15.56 50.46
N THR A 1116 -30.23 16.12 49.75
CA THR A 1116 -30.13 16.04 48.29
C THR A 1116 -29.67 14.64 47.85
N ALA A 1117 -30.10 14.18 46.66
CA ALA A 1117 -29.78 12.83 46.16
C ALA A 1117 -28.26 12.53 46.14
N ALA A 1118 -27.44 13.55 45.80
CA ALA A 1118 -25.97 13.47 45.80
C ALA A 1118 -25.33 13.18 47.18
N SER A 1119 -26.09 13.25 48.29
CA SER A 1119 -25.63 12.87 49.64
C SER A 1119 -25.90 11.40 50.01
N VAL A 1120 -26.62 10.65 49.15
CA VAL A 1120 -27.08 9.28 49.43
C VAL A 1120 -26.28 8.22 48.65
N VAL A 1121 -25.60 8.62 47.57
CA VAL A 1121 -24.75 7.76 46.72
C VAL A 1121 -23.35 7.63 47.32
N SER A 1122 -22.76 6.42 47.26
CA SER A 1122 -21.43 6.20 47.83
C SER A 1122 -20.29 6.70 46.93
N ARG A 1123 -19.61 7.77 47.35
CA ARG A 1123 -18.37 8.24 46.69
C ARG A 1123 -17.18 7.35 47.09
N GLY A 1124 -16.96 6.27 46.32
CA GLY A 1124 -15.80 5.41 46.47
C GLY A 1124 -14.48 6.16 46.24
N LEU A 1125 -13.47 5.86 47.07
CA LEU A 1125 -12.09 6.26 46.78
C LEU A 1125 -11.57 5.46 45.57
N LEU A 1126 -10.65 6.07 44.80
CA LEU A 1126 -10.03 5.56 43.57
C LEU A 1126 -10.88 5.69 42.28
N ARG A 1127 -11.15 6.94 41.87
CA ARG A 1127 -11.16 7.31 40.44
C ARG A 1127 -10.12 8.41 40.22
N GLY A 1128 -9.10 8.10 39.43
CA GLY A 1128 -7.90 8.91 39.28
C GLY A 1128 -8.06 10.08 38.32
N SER A 1129 -8.48 11.23 38.85
CA SER A 1129 -8.06 12.55 38.35
C SER A 1129 -7.50 13.32 39.55
N ALA A 1130 -6.20 13.21 39.78
CA ALA A 1130 -5.52 13.82 40.90
C ALA A 1130 -4.17 14.42 40.46
N ASP A 1131 -4.25 15.47 39.65
CA ASP A 1131 -3.08 16.32 39.38
C ASP A 1131 -3.01 17.41 40.45
N ARG A 1132 -2.15 17.18 41.48
CA ARG A 1132 -1.71 18.12 42.55
C ARG A 1132 -2.84 18.72 43.44
N LEU A 1133 -2.69 18.92 44.77
CA LEU A 1133 -1.52 19.03 45.65
C LEU A 1133 -1.99 18.93 47.11
N THR A 1134 -1.17 18.44 48.06
CA THR A 1134 -1.26 18.92 49.47
C THR A 1134 0.08 18.78 50.20
N LEU A 1135 0.36 19.76 51.08
CA LEU A 1135 1.61 19.92 51.83
C LEU A 1135 1.73 18.93 53.01
N ILE A 1136 2.96 18.73 53.51
CA ILE A 1136 3.30 18.94 54.93
C ILE A 1136 4.79 19.28 55.13
N GLN A 1137 5.04 20.42 55.78
CA GLN A 1137 6.15 20.87 56.64
C GLN A 1137 7.65 20.59 56.31
N GLY A 1138 8.45 21.67 56.30
CA GLY A 1138 9.88 21.65 56.64
C GLY A 1138 10.75 22.66 55.88
N GLY A 1139 11.04 23.84 56.45
CA GLY A 1139 12.06 24.78 55.93
C GLY A 1139 13.46 24.54 56.52
N PRO A 1140 14.47 25.43 56.34
CA PRO A 1140 14.40 26.78 55.73
C PRO A 1140 15.51 27.08 54.68
N SER A 1141 15.62 28.36 54.28
CA SER A 1141 16.62 29.00 53.38
C SER A 1141 16.30 28.92 51.87
N GLY A 1142 16.30 30.00 51.07
CA GLY A 1142 16.46 31.45 51.36
C GLY A 1142 16.49 32.28 50.06
N ALA A 1143 16.40 33.62 50.17
CA ALA A 1143 16.72 34.63 49.14
C ALA A 1143 15.79 34.84 47.89
N THR A 1144 14.77 35.70 48.09
CA THR A 1144 14.56 37.02 47.42
C THR A 1144 14.46 37.23 45.88
N VAL A 1145 13.31 37.83 45.50
CA VAL A 1145 13.11 39.06 44.66
C VAL A 1145 13.02 38.94 43.11
N GLY A 1146 12.00 39.63 42.53
CA GLY A 1146 12.26 40.39 41.28
C GLY A 1146 11.15 40.64 40.25
N VAL A 1147 10.06 41.34 40.60
CA VAL A 1147 9.04 41.96 39.71
C VAL A 1147 9.60 42.70 38.47
N GLY A 1148 8.90 42.68 37.32
CA GLY A 1148 9.10 43.69 36.25
C GLY A 1148 8.23 43.53 34.98
N SER A 1149 7.48 44.58 34.60
CA SER A 1149 6.63 44.67 33.39
C SER A 1149 6.98 45.92 32.58
N GLY A 1150 6.78 45.94 31.25
CA GLY A 1150 6.51 47.19 30.51
C GLY A 1150 7.04 47.37 29.08
N ASN A 1151 6.13 47.30 28.11
CA ASN A 1151 5.89 48.23 26.97
C ASN A 1151 7.00 48.76 26.01
N ALA A 1152 6.73 48.53 24.71
CA ALA A 1152 6.57 49.51 23.61
C ALA A 1152 7.75 50.37 23.05
N GLY A 1153 7.78 50.49 21.71
CA GLY A 1153 8.58 51.47 20.95
C GLY A 1153 8.37 51.36 19.43
N GLN A 1154 8.27 52.48 18.70
CA GLN A 1154 7.86 52.56 17.28
C GLN A 1154 8.97 53.10 16.33
N SER A 1155 8.67 53.02 15.02
CA SER A 1155 8.95 54.00 13.95
C SER A 1155 10.23 53.92 13.06
N ALA A 1156 10.02 53.50 11.79
CA ALA A 1156 10.08 54.32 10.53
C ALA A 1156 11.41 55.04 10.10
N PRO A 1157 11.53 55.60 8.85
CA PRO A 1157 11.20 55.09 7.50
C PRO A 1157 12.22 55.48 6.36
N ALA A 1158 11.87 55.13 5.10
CA ALA A 1158 11.91 55.99 3.87
C ALA A 1158 12.94 55.76 2.71
N GLY A 1159 12.40 55.83 1.48
CA GLY A 1159 13.08 56.24 0.21
C GLY A 1159 13.50 55.11 -0.76
N GLY A 1160 13.13 55.07 -2.05
CA GLY A 1160 12.08 55.80 -2.79
C GLY A 1160 12.24 55.80 -4.33
N VAL A 1161 11.13 55.52 -5.07
CA VAL A 1161 10.67 56.09 -6.40
C VAL A 1161 11.63 56.03 -7.65
N VAL A 1162 11.27 55.95 -8.96
CA VAL A 1162 10.07 56.30 -9.77
C VAL A 1162 9.95 55.53 -11.14
N HIS A 1163 8.72 55.42 -11.67
CA HIS A 1163 8.22 55.41 -13.09
C HIS A 1163 8.66 54.42 -14.22
N ALA A 1164 7.75 53.46 -14.46
CA ALA A 1164 7.01 53.13 -15.71
C ALA A 1164 7.32 53.78 -17.10
N LEU A 1165 7.20 52.97 -18.19
CA LEU A 1165 6.17 53.14 -19.25
C LEU A 1165 6.11 52.02 -20.34
N ARG A 1166 4.94 51.97 -21.03
CA ARG A 1166 4.41 51.03 -22.04
C ARG A 1166 5.26 50.80 -23.32
N GLY A 1167 4.99 49.68 -24.02
CA GLY A 1167 5.09 49.59 -25.48
C GLY A 1167 4.87 48.19 -26.06
N ALA A 1168 3.86 47.99 -26.93
CA ALA A 1168 3.58 46.71 -27.60
C ALA A 1168 3.39 46.90 -29.11
N THR A 1169 3.95 46.00 -29.94
CA THR A 1169 3.60 45.69 -31.35
C THR A 1169 4.40 44.46 -31.82
N ALA A 1170 4.22 43.99 -33.06
CA ALA A 1170 3.30 42.91 -33.40
C ALA A 1170 3.35 42.57 -34.91
N LEU A 1171 3.28 41.28 -35.28
CA LEU A 1171 3.07 40.75 -36.64
C LEU A 1171 4.27 40.97 -37.61
N LYS A 1172 4.51 40.21 -38.71
CA LYS A 1172 3.63 39.33 -39.52
C LYS A 1172 4.41 38.41 -40.51
N MET A 1173 3.77 37.33 -40.97
CA MET A 1173 3.82 36.65 -42.30
C MET A 1173 5.06 35.88 -42.85
N GLU A 1174 4.85 34.57 -42.97
CA GLU A 1174 5.04 33.62 -44.11
C GLU A 1174 5.59 34.11 -45.48
N THR A 1175 6.25 33.19 -46.23
CA THR A 1175 5.81 32.67 -47.57
C THR A 1175 6.58 31.36 -47.92
N GLU A 1176 5.98 30.51 -48.77
CA GLU A 1176 6.38 29.13 -49.16
C GLU A 1176 7.35 29.00 -50.37
N LEU A 1177 7.64 27.73 -50.76
CA LEU A 1177 8.00 27.13 -52.08
C LEU A 1177 9.36 26.36 -52.09
N SER A 1178 9.59 25.22 -52.80
CA SER A 1178 8.78 24.08 -53.31
C SER A 1178 9.68 23.09 -54.13
N VAL A 1179 9.17 21.89 -54.52
CA VAL A 1179 9.55 21.02 -55.68
C VAL A 1179 10.59 19.86 -55.55
N HIS A 1180 10.03 18.63 -55.51
CA HIS A 1180 10.30 17.35 -56.23
C HIS A 1180 11.70 16.77 -56.60
N ALA A 1181 11.83 15.43 -56.45
CA ALA A 1181 11.92 14.43 -57.56
C ALA A 1181 11.71 12.96 -57.09
N GLU A 1182 11.24 12.06 -57.97
CA GLU A 1182 10.88 10.63 -57.70
C GLU A 1182 11.66 9.61 -58.62
N THR A 1183 11.26 8.31 -58.57
CA THR A 1183 11.51 7.16 -59.50
C THR A 1183 12.80 6.30 -59.35
N SER A 1184 12.83 4.96 -59.57
CA SER A 1184 11.78 3.91 -59.69
C SER A 1184 12.31 2.43 -59.77
N ILE A 1185 11.72 1.51 -58.97
CA ILE A 1185 11.13 0.16 -59.27
C ILE A 1185 11.95 -1.02 -59.95
N GLU A 1186 11.59 -2.27 -59.55
CA GLU A 1186 11.81 -3.64 -60.12
C GLU A 1186 12.93 -4.53 -59.50
N ALA A 1187 12.77 -5.85 -59.25
CA ALA A 1187 11.60 -6.76 -59.18
C ALA A 1187 11.89 -8.08 -58.38
N LEU A 1188 10.85 -8.76 -57.91
CA LEU A 1188 10.77 -10.10 -57.25
C LEU A 1188 10.67 -11.25 -58.33
N PRO A 1189 10.62 -12.60 -58.08
CA PRO A 1189 10.02 -13.29 -56.90
C PRO A 1189 10.49 -14.73 -56.49
N PHE A 1190 9.90 -15.25 -55.41
CA PHE A 1190 9.27 -16.59 -55.37
C PHE A 1190 8.06 -16.58 -54.41
N ALA A 1191 6.99 -17.33 -54.72
CA ALA A 1191 5.64 -17.07 -54.18
C ALA A 1191 4.96 -18.29 -53.51
N LYS A 1192 3.94 -17.99 -52.68
CA LYS A 1192 2.85 -18.90 -52.26
C LYS A 1192 1.50 -18.28 -52.71
N PRO A 1193 0.42 -19.07 -52.84
CA PRO A 1193 -0.62 -18.80 -53.85
C PRO A 1193 -1.54 -17.61 -53.57
N GLU A 1194 -1.99 -16.96 -54.65
CA GLU A 1194 -2.87 -15.79 -54.60
C GLU A 1194 -4.30 -16.11 -54.14
N ARG A 1195 -4.89 -15.18 -53.38
CA ARG A 1195 -6.35 -15.09 -53.15
C ARG A 1195 -7.03 -14.33 -54.28
N SER A 1196 -8.24 -14.73 -54.64
CA SER A 1196 -8.94 -14.14 -55.79
C SER A 1196 -9.30 -12.67 -55.59
N VAL A 1197 -9.52 -11.95 -56.69
CA VAL A 1197 -10.02 -10.56 -56.65
C VAL A 1197 -11.45 -10.48 -56.09
N ALA A 1198 -12.22 -11.56 -56.19
CA ALA A 1198 -13.54 -11.67 -55.58
C ALA A 1198 -13.46 -11.69 -54.05
N ASP A 1199 -12.54 -12.48 -53.48
CA ASP A 1199 -12.31 -12.56 -52.03
C ASP A 1199 -11.87 -11.20 -51.47
N ARG A 1200 -10.91 -10.54 -52.14
CA ARG A 1200 -10.44 -9.20 -51.75
C ARG A 1200 -11.55 -8.14 -51.82
N ARG A 1201 -12.46 -8.22 -52.80
CA ARG A 1201 -13.65 -7.34 -52.87
C ARG A 1201 -14.71 -7.66 -51.81
N ALA A 1202 -14.89 -8.93 -51.46
CA ALA A 1202 -15.80 -9.33 -50.38
C ALA A 1202 -15.29 -8.85 -49.02
N GLU A 1203 -13.98 -9.00 -48.76
CA GLU A 1203 -13.33 -8.52 -47.54
C GLU A 1203 -13.41 -6.99 -47.41
N ALA A 1204 -13.13 -6.24 -48.49
CA ALA A 1204 -13.25 -4.78 -48.48
C ALA A 1204 -14.69 -4.31 -48.18
N LYS A 1205 -15.70 -5.01 -48.71
CA LYS A 1205 -17.11 -4.72 -48.38
C LYS A 1205 -17.47 -5.10 -46.94
N MET A 1206 -16.97 -6.21 -46.42
CA MET A 1206 -17.18 -6.58 -45.00
C MET A 1206 -16.52 -5.59 -44.04
N LYS A 1207 -15.39 -4.99 -44.42
CA LYS A 1207 -14.74 -3.89 -43.70
C LYS A 1207 -15.43 -2.53 -43.88
N GLY A 1208 -16.55 -2.47 -44.62
CA GLY A 1208 -17.35 -1.26 -44.78
C GLY A 1208 -16.77 -0.20 -45.73
N TYR A 1209 -15.71 -0.53 -46.50
CA TYR A 1209 -15.07 0.43 -47.40
C TYR A 1209 -15.97 0.77 -48.59
N VAL A 1210 -16.21 2.08 -48.80
CA VAL A 1210 -17.12 2.56 -49.85
C VAL A 1210 -16.49 2.55 -51.24
N GLY A 1211 -15.17 2.40 -51.34
CA GLY A 1211 -14.43 2.36 -52.61
C GLY A 1211 -14.13 3.74 -53.20
N GLU A 1212 -14.35 4.81 -52.45
CA GLU A 1212 -13.87 6.16 -52.77
C GLU A 1212 -12.45 6.36 -52.19
N ALA A 1213 -11.63 7.16 -52.86
CA ALA A 1213 -10.31 7.53 -52.39
C ALA A 1213 -10.42 8.64 -51.32
N CYS A 1214 -9.67 8.51 -50.23
CA CYS A 1214 -9.55 9.57 -49.24
C CYS A 1214 -8.93 10.83 -49.87
N PRO A 1215 -9.56 12.02 -49.75
CA PRO A 1215 -9.02 13.24 -50.36
C PRO A 1215 -7.69 13.71 -49.74
N GLU A 1216 -7.34 13.27 -48.52
CA GLU A 1216 -6.08 13.62 -47.85
C GLU A 1216 -4.91 12.71 -48.25
N CYS A 1217 -5.14 11.39 -48.35
CA CYS A 1217 -4.05 10.40 -48.53
C CYS A 1217 -4.23 9.47 -49.74
N ALA A 1218 -5.23 9.73 -50.59
CA ALA A 1218 -5.63 8.93 -51.77
C ALA A 1218 -5.98 7.44 -51.52
N ASN A 1219 -5.87 6.92 -50.29
CA ASN A 1219 -6.16 5.51 -50.00
C ASN A 1219 -7.68 5.23 -50.00
N PHE A 1220 -8.07 4.05 -50.49
CA PHE A 1220 -9.46 3.63 -50.69
C PHE A 1220 -10.13 3.04 -49.44
N THR A 1221 -9.52 3.20 -48.26
CA THR A 1221 -10.02 2.73 -46.96
C THR A 1221 -10.97 3.73 -46.30
N LEU A 1222 -11.85 4.36 -47.08
CA LEU A 1222 -12.92 5.23 -46.55
C LEU A 1222 -14.09 4.38 -46.05
N VAL A 1223 -14.40 4.46 -44.77
CA VAL A 1223 -15.52 3.79 -44.09
C VAL A 1223 -16.59 4.80 -43.70
N ARG A 1224 -17.86 4.40 -43.76
CA ARG A 1224 -18.98 5.29 -43.42
C ARG A 1224 -19.12 5.46 -41.92
N ASN A 1225 -19.01 6.70 -41.43
CA ASN A 1225 -19.13 7.06 -40.02
C ASN A 1225 -20.19 8.16 -39.87
N GLY A 1226 -21.43 7.74 -39.57
CA GLY A 1226 -22.60 8.61 -39.60
C GLY A 1226 -22.93 9.09 -41.02
N THR A 1227 -23.13 10.39 -41.19
CA THR A 1227 -23.31 11.04 -42.50
C THR A 1227 -22.00 11.24 -43.26
N CYS A 1228 -20.85 11.17 -42.58
CA CYS A 1228 -19.51 11.36 -43.15
C CYS A 1228 -18.86 10.04 -43.57
N LEU A 1229 -17.74 10.13 -44.27
CA LEU A 1229 -16.76 9.04 -44.38
C LEU A 1229 -15.55 9.37 -43.52
N LYS A 1230 -14.89 8.35 -42.96
CA LYS A 1230 -13.61 8.44 -42.25
C LYS A 1230 -12.61 7.53 -42.95
N CYS A 1231 -11.37 7.98 -43.11
CA CYS A 1231 -10.29 7.13 -43.61
C CYS A 1231 -9.63 6.36 -42.46
N ASP A 1232 -9.59 5.04 -42.55
CA ASP A 1232 -8.86 4.21 -41.57
C ASP A 1232 -7.34 4.41 -41.64
N THR A 1233 -6.80 4.85 -42.79
CA THR A 1233 -5.35 4.99 -42.99
C THR A 1233 -4.78 6.28 -42.38
N CYS A 1234 -5.40 7.44 -42.64
CA CYS A 1234 -4.93 8.73 -42.12
C CYS A 1234 -5.78 9.33 -40.99
N GLY A 1235 -6.96 8.76 -40.71
CA GLY A 1235 -7.92 9.28 -39.73
C GLY A 1235 -8.83 10.40 -40.23
N GLY A 1236 -8.50 11.06 -41.35
CA GLY A 1236 -9.25 12.17 -41.93
C GLY A 1236 -10.71 11.87 -42.26
N THR A 1237 -11.58 12.87 -42.16
CA THR A 1237 -13.03 12.75 -42.38
C THR A 1237 -13.50 13.63 -43.53
N THR A 1238 -14.42 13.12 -44.36
CA THR A 1238 -14.85 13.79 -45.61
C THR A 1238 -15.92 14.88 -45.39
N GLY A 1239 -15.96 15.50 -44.21
CA GLY A 1239 -16.72 16.72 -43.92
C GLY A 1239 -18.24 16.72 -44.19
N CYS A 1240 -19.03 16.49 -43.15
CA CYS A 1240 -20.33 17.15 -42.97
C CYS A 1240 -20.31 17.77 -41.57
N SER A 1241 -20.71 19.04 -41.47
CA SER A 1241 -20.60 19.91 -40.28
C SER A 1241 -21.18 19.33 -39.00
#